data_AF-A0AA41H880-F1
#
_entry.id   AF-A0AA41H880-F1
#
_cell.length_a   1.000
_cell.length_b   1.000
_cell.length_c   1.000
_cell.angle_alpha   90.00
_cell.angle_beta   90.00
_cell.angle_gamma   90.00
#
_symmetry.space_group_name_H-M   'P 1'
#
loop_
_entity.id
_entity.type
_entity.pdbx_description
1 polymer ?
#
loop_
_entity_poly.entity_id
_entity_poly.type
_entity_poly.pdbx_seq_one_letter_code
_entity_poly.pdbx_strand_id
1 'polypeptide(L)'
;MGMYSRLFVPIFIIIAIVIGVRYSLLFQSESAYANARYQKDAGDLGVYLHKALLPALTTPDRAALDNMLSSALLLEADLVSARLDYAGGHLEALRSTPPLADYPPWFRGLNGLQAINRTIYIGNASLVLGFEPTLPLAQVWRTLRQQAAISLVNITIIYTLLGIIIFANQRMLKRVNDITTRFQNGDHGVRLPVSGTLEARMLAVTFNNMAQRVQALVHKLQQSQNKLSEQLAQTLEAQALLQVEKERIEVTLASIGDAVITTDLNGKIDTVNDVAQQLTGWPEARARGMELHQVFVLANNFGQHSLLKSMAAIYAGGDVIKVGNQSLRNRMGQTITVEYTANAIRSARNEVQGSVLVFRDVTERRQLMQQISWQSNHDILTGLPNRAALATRFEQEVIRAREQDYLLAVCLFDLDHFQYVNQTLGQDIGDEILKQAASRLHDFAGARHYVARLGGDEFVLLLPEMDNRAAVEQALDQLMAALSRDYQCDGEAVGMSASAGVAVYTGNEISADSLLRHADQALYQAKITGRNRYHFFDADLDEQVRTHHNRRTEVRTALLDGELRLYYQPKLDMRKARIVGMEALLRWQHPLRGVVGPGDFLPIVEHSDVIVDIGEWVLREALRQLQDWRAFDARWVISVNIAARHFQRADFVERLTAILAEFPDVPPDMLELEILESSALSDIAHVRSIMLDCQALGISFALDDFGTGYSSMSYLKRLPADMLKIDQSFVRNMLVDRDDLHLVSAVIGLAKSFGLGVIAEGVETMEHGAMLMRLGCDLVQGYGIARPMPADEVLAWVASFDTAAMWQAAAQLPPIFSLHGEPAGGTAQMPLFVQS
;
A
#
# COMPACT_ATOMS: atom_id res chain seq x y z
N MET A 1 11.40 -44.32 -10.33
CA MET A 1 10.20 -43.71 -10.96
C MET A 1 9.00 -44.05 -10.11
N GLY A 2 8.76 -43.25 -9.07
CA GLY A 2 7.82 -43.55 -7.99
C GLY A 2 6.44 -42.93 -8.18
N MET A 3 5.50 -43.39 -7.34
CA MET A 3 4.14 -42.94 -7.00
C MET A 3 3.58 -41.67 -7.67
N TYR A 4 4.38 -40.61 -7.82
CA TYR A 4 4.03 -39.34 -8.46
C TYR A 4 3.59 -39.49 -9.93
N SER A 5 4.23 -40.34 -10.74
CA SER A 5 3.82 -40.54 -12.15
C SER A 5 2.39 -41.08 -12.31
N ARG A 6 1.84 -41.77 -11.31
CA ARG A 6 0.50 -42.34 -11.35
C ARG A 6 -0.62 -41.31 -11.13
N LEU A 7 -0.31 -40.15 -10.55
CA LEU A 7 -1.29 -39.08 -10.29
C LEU A 7 -1.47 -38.12 -11.47
N PHE A 8 -0.43 -37.94 -12.31
CA PHE A 8 -0.45 -36.99 -13.42
C PHE A 8 -1.25 -37.44 -14.64
N VAL A 9 -1.28 -38.75 -14.91
CA VAL A 9 -1.96 -39.32 -16.08
C VAL A 9 -3.48 -39.03 -16.07
N PRO A 10 -4.24 -39.29 -14.99
CA PRO A 10 -5.67 -38.99 -14.99
C PRO A 10 -5.99 -37.49 -15.07
N ILE A 11 -5.19 -36.64 -14.43
CA ILE A 11 -5.36 -35.17 -14.50
C ILE A 11 -5.13 -34.67 -15.93
N PHE A 12 -4.10 -35.17 -16.61
CA PHE A 12 -3.83 -34.83 -18.01
C PHE A 12 -4.99 -35.22 -18.93
N ILE A 13 -5.55 -36.43 -18.75
CA ILE A 13 -6.67 -36.91 -19.57
C ILE A 13 -7.91 -36.02 -19.39
N ILE A 14 -8.25 -35.63 -18.16
CA ILE A 14 -9.39 -34.75 -17.89
C ILE A 14 -9.19 -33.38 -18.54
N ILE A 15 -8.02 -32.78 -18.37
CA ILE A 15 -7.68 -31.48 -18.97
C ILE A 15 -7.79 -31.56 -20.50
N ALA A 16 -7.24 -32.61 -21.11
CA ALA A 16 -7.30 -32.80 -22.56
C ALA A 16 -8.74 -32.91 -23.10
N ILE A 17 -9.62 -33.65 -22.40
CA ILE A 17 -11.04 -33.81 -22.79
C ILE A 17 -11.78 -32.47 -22.68
N VAL A 18 -11.64 -31.75 -21.56
CA VAL A 18 -12.32 -30.47 -21.34
C VAL A 18 -11.88 -29.43 -22.37
N ILE A 19 -10.58 -29.38 -22.67
CA ILE A 19 -10.05 -28.51 -23.72
C ILE A 19 -10.64 -28.89 -25.08
N GLY A 20 -10.62 -30.18 -25.45
CA GLY A 20 -11.17 -30.63 -26.74
C GLY A 20 -12.63 -30.20 -26.95
N VAL A 21 -13.48 -30.38 -25.93
CA VAL A 21 -14.90 -29.98 -25.98
C VAL A 21 -15.04 -28.46 -26.09
N ARG A 22 -14.33 -27.70 -25.24
CA ARG A 22 -14.38 -26.24 -25.23
C ARG A 22 -13.97 -25.63 -26.58
N TYR A 23 -12.87 -26.10 -27.16
CA TYR A 23 -12.38 -25.57 -28.45
C TYR A 23 -13.28 -25.96 -29.62
N SER A 24 -13.90 -27.14 -29.58
CA SER A 24 -14.89 -27.54 -30.59
C SER A 24 -16.10 -26.59 -30.58
N LEU A 25 -16.66 -26.29 -29.40
CA LEU A 25 -17.77 -25.35 -29.25
C LEU A 25 -17.39 -23.92 -29.64
N LEU A 26 -16.22 -23.45 -29.19
CA LEU A 26 -15.70 -22.13 -29.55
C LEU A 26 -15.56 -22.00 -31.08
N PHE A 27 -14.94 -22.98 -31.73
CA PHE A 27 -14.76 -22.99 -33.18
C PHE A 27 -16.08 -22.91 -33.95
N GLN A 28 -17.09 -23.68 -33.52
CA GLN A 28 -18.43 -23.64 -34.14
C GLN A 28 -19.11 -22.29 -33.97
N SER A 29 -19.06 -21.71 -32.77
CA SER A 29 -19.68 -20.41 -32.48
C SER A 29 -19.05 -19.26 -33.26
N GLU A 30 -17.72 -19.17 -33.25
CA GLU A 30 -16.97 -18.12 -33.94
C GLU A 30 -17.12 -18.21 -35.46
N SER A 31 -17.09 -19.43 -36.02
CA SER A 31 -17.27 -19.63 -37.46
C SER A 31 -18.67 -19.27 -37.92
N ALA A 32 -19.71 -19.60 -37.13
CA ALA A 32 -21.09 -19.23 -37.43
C ALA A 32 -21.29 -17.70 -37.41
N TYR A 33 -20.73 -17.04 -36.39
CA TYR A 33 -20.80 -15.59 -36.26
C TYR A 33 -20.06 -14.88 -37.41
N ALA A 34 -18.82 -15.31 -37.71
CA ALA A 34 -18.02 -14.76 -38.80
C ALA A 34 -18.71 -14.90 -40.15
N ASN A 35 -19.38 -16.04 -40.41
CA ASN A 35 -20.13 -16.26 -41.66
C ASN A 35 -21.34 -15.31 -41.80
N ALA A 36 -22.12 -15.15 -40.73
CA ALA A 36 -23.25 -14.23 -40.74
C ALA A 36 -22.81 -12.78 -41.00
N ARG A 37 -21.70 -12.36 -40.37
CA ARG A 37 -21.12 -11.03 -40.57
C ARG A 37 -20.61 -10.83 -41.99
N TYR A 38 -19.80 -11.76 -42.50
CA TYR A 38 -19.26 -11.73 -43.86
C TYR A 38 -20.36 -11.62 -44.93
N GLN A 39 -21.46 -12.37 -44.78
CA GLN A 39 -22.59 -12.26 -45.69
C GLN A 39 -23.30 -10.91 -45.63
N LYS A 40 -23.43 -10.32 -44.44
CA LYS A 40 -24.04 -9.00 -44.25
C LYS A 40 -23.18 -7.89 -44.84
N ASP A 41 -21.88 -7.89 -44.55
CA ASP A 41 -20.95 -6.85 -45.00
C ASP A 41 -20.83 -6.82 -46.54
N ALA A 42 -20.79 -8.00 -47.18
CA ALA A 42 -20.87 -8.11 -48.64
C ALA A 42 -22.20 -7.59 -49.22
N GLY A 43 -23.29 -7.66 -48.45
CA GLY A 43 -24.59 -7.10 -48.84
C GLY A 43 -24.64 -5.58 -48.74
N ASP A 44 -24.16 -5.04 -47.62
CA ASP A 44 -24.15 -3.61 -47.34
C ASP A 44 -23.24 -2.85 -48.34
N LEU A 45 -22.06 -3.41 -48.66
CA LEU A 45 -21.17 -2.86 -49.69
C LEU A 45 -21.84 -2.85 -51.07
N GLY A 46 -22.61 -3.89 -51.39
CA GLY A 46 -23.35 -3.98 -52.63
C GLY A 46 -24.39 -2.88 -52.79
N VAL A 47 -25.17 -2.62 -51.74
CA VAL A 47 -26.16 -1.53 -51.71
C VAL A 47 -25.46 -0.16 -51.81
N TYR A 48 -24.31 0.00 -51.16
CA TYR A 48 -23.53 1.23 -51.23
C TYR A 48 -22.98 1.50 -52.63
N LEU A 49 -22.33 0.52 -53.26
CA LEU A 49 -21.80 0.66 -54.63
C LEU A 49 -22.92 0.88 -55.64
N HIS A 50 -24.08 0.25 -55.47
CA HIS A 50 -25.26 0.55 -56.27
C HIS A 50 -25.61 2.05 -56.21
N LYS A 51 -25.68 2.63 -55.00
CA LYS A 51 -25.99 4.06 -54.82
C LYS A 51 -24.89 4.99 -55.36
N ALA A 52 -23.62 4.63 -55.20
CA ALA A 52 -22.49 5.45 -55.64
C ALA A 52 -22.29 5.44 -57.16
N LEU A 53 -22.53 4.29 -57.81
CA LEU A 53 -22.35 4.13 -59.26
C LEU A 53 -23.58 4.57 -60.06
N LEU A 54 -24.78 4.55 -59.48
CA LEU A 54 -26.00 4.95 -60.18
C LEU A 54 -25.93 6.36 -60.81
N PRO A 55 -25.46 7.42 -60.13
CA PRO A 55 -25.25 8.74 -60.73
C PRO A 55 -24.12 8.74 -61.76
N ALA A 56 -22.98 8.09 -61.45
CA ALA A 56 -21.81 8.05 -62.31
C ALA A 56 -22.06 7.34 -63.65
N LEU A 57 -23.02 6.41 -63.69
CA LEU A 57 -23.44 5.70 -64.90
C LEU A 57 -24.35 6.53 -65.82
N THR A 58 -24.91 7.65 -65.35
CA THR A 58 -25.73 8.56 -66.17
C THR A 58 -24.88 9.47 -67.06
N THR A 59 -23.68 9.83 -66.62
CA THR A 59 -22.64 10.53 -67.39
C THR A 59 -21.31 9.81 -67.21
N PRO A 60 -21.07 8.72 -67.97
CA PRO A 60 -19.97 7.81 -67.70
C PRO A 60 -18.61 8.44 -68.02
N ASP A 61 -17.87 8.84 -66.98
CA ASP A 61 -16.43 9.05 -67.04
C ASP A 61 -15.72 7.73 -66.69
N ARG A 62 -15.09 7.13 -67.69
CA ARG A 62 -14.41 5.84 -67.56
C ARG A 62 -13.29 5.89 -66.51
N ALA A 63 -12.56 7.00 -66.40
CA ALA A 63 -11.47 7.12 -65.43
C ALA A 63 -12.00 7.25 -64.00
N ALA A 64 -13.08 7.99 -63.80
CA ALA A 64 -13.74 8.10 -62.50
C ALA A 64 -14.35 6.76 -62.04
N LEU A 65 -14.98 6.00 -62.94
CA LEU A 65 -15.52 4.67 -62.64
C LEU A 65 -14.41 3.67 -62.28
N ASP A 66 -13.29 3.68 -63.02
CA ASP A 66 -12.14 2.81 -62.75
C ASP A 66 -11.48 3.14 -61.40
N ASN A 67 -11.33 4.43 -61.09
CA ASN A 67 -10.82 4.89 -59.80
C ASN A 67 -11.77 4.53 -58.63
N MET A 68 -13.09 4.63 -58.81
CA MET A 68 -14.06 4.22 -57.79
C MET A 68 -14.02 2.72 -57.50
N LEU A 69 -13.91 1.88 -58.54
CA LEU A 69 -13.79 0.43 -58.39
C LEU A 69 -12.45 0.06 -57.73
N SER A 70 -11.35 0.67 -58.16
CA SER A 70 -10.02 0.47 -57.58
C SER A 70 -9.93 0.95 -56.14
N SER A 71 -10.58 2.07 -55.80
CA SER A 71 -10.65 2.57 -54.42
C SER A 71 -11.51 1.67 -53.53
N ALA A 72 -12.61 1.13 -54.03
CA ALA A 72 -13.41 0.14 -53.31
C ALA A 72 -12.60 -1.14 -52.99
N LEU A 73 -11.76 -1.58 -53.93
CA LEU A 73 -10.81 -2.68 -53.71
C LEU A 73 -9.70 -2.32 -52.72
N LEU A 74 -9.31 -1.05 -52.58
CA LEU A 74 -8.35 -0.68 -51.54
C LEU A 74 -8.97 -0.68 -50.14
N LEU A 75 -10.28 -0.39 -50.03
CA LEU A 75 -10.96 -0.14 -48.75
C LEU A 75 -11.61 -1.38 -48.13
N GLU A 76 -12.04 -2.35 -48.92
CA GLU A 76 -12.69 -3.57 -48.42
C GLU A 76 -11.81 -4.79 -48.64
N ALA A 77 -11.10 -5.25 -47.60
CA ALA A 77 -10.04 -6.24 -47.74
C ALA A 77 -10.51 -7.57 -48.37
N ASP A 78 -11.75 -7.99 -48.10
CA ASP A 78 -12.33 -9.22 -48.62
C ASP A 78 -12.80 -9.11 -50.07
N LEU A 79 -12.90 -7.90 -50.64
CA LEU A 79 -13.21 -7.71 -52.05
C LEU A 79 -11.96 -7.93 -52.90
N VAL A 80 -12.01 -8.93 -53.78
CA VAL A 80 -10.88 -9.35 -54.63
C VAL A 80 -11.07 -8.92 -56.08
N SER A 81 -12.31 -8.91 -56.55
CA SER A 81 -12.66 -8.43 -57.89
C SER A 81 -13.93 -7.60 -57.87
N ALA A 82 -13.94 -6.54 -58.65
CA ALA A 82 -15.12 -5.75 -58.95
C ALA A 82 -15.22 -5.55 -60.46
N ARG A 83 -16.23 -6.17 -61.06
CA ARG A 83 -16.48 -6.12 -62.50
C ARG A 83 -17.77 -5.36 -62.77
N LEU A 84 -17.68 -4.28 -63.53
CA LEU A 84 -18.83 -3.47 -63.95
C LEU A 84 -19.01 -3.59 -65.46
N ASP A 85 -20.11 -4.18 -65.89
CA ASP A 85 -20.56 -4.22 -67.28
C ASP A 85 -21.66 -3.17 -67.48
N TYR A 86 -21.46 -2.19 -68.36
CA TYR A 86 -22.41 -1.10 -68.66
C TYR A 86 -22.45 -0.80 -70.16
N ALA A 87 -23.40 0.03 -70.60
CA ALA A 87 -23.62 0.30 -72.03
C ALA A 87 -22.39 0.88 -72.77
N GLY A 88 -21.46 1.51 -72.04
CA GLY A 88 -20.22 2.09 -72.58
C GLY A 88 -18.99 1.17 -72.54
N GLY A 89 -19.12 -0.07 -72.03
CA GLY A 89 -18.04 -1.06 -71.99
C GLY A 89 -18.02 -1.89 -70.70
N HIS A 90 -16.91 -2.59 -70.50
CA HIS A 90 -16.63 -3.38 -69.29
C HIS A 90 -15.40 -2.82 -68.60
N LEU A 91 -15.51 -2.59 -67.28
CA LEU A 91 -14.39 -2.31 -66.39
C LEU A 91 -14.21 -3.48 -65.42
N GLU A 92 -12.98 -3.91 -65.23
CA GLU A 92 -12.61 -4.93 -64.25
C GLU A 92 -11.48 -4.38 -63.40
N ALA A 93 -11.73 -4.25 -62.11
CA ALA A 93 -10.70 -3.96 -61.15
C ALA A 93 -10.41 -5.24 -60.36
N LEU A 94 -9.14 -5.63 -60.33
CA LEU A 94 -8.63 -6.81 -59.65
C LEU A 94 -7.63 -6.36 -58.59
N ARG A 95 -7.78 -6.87 -57.38
CA ARG A 95 -6.82 -6.62 -56.32
C ARG A 95 -5.48 -7.25 -56.70
N SER A 96 -4.45 -6.42 -56.84
CA SER A 96 -3.12 -6.84 -57.31
C SER A 96 -2.38 -7.71 -56.29
N THR A 97 -2.69 -7.56 -55.00
CA THR A 97 -2.12 -8.32 -53.88
C THR A 97 -3.22 -8.79 -52.94
N PRO A 98 -3.48 -10.11 -52.83
CA PRO A 98 -4.44 -10.62 -51.86
C PRO A 98 -4.00 -10.25 -50.43
N PRO A 99 -4.93 -10.03 -49.49
CA PRO A 99 -4.59 -9.78 -48.10
C PRO A 99 -3.69 -10.89 -47.56
N LEU A 100 -2.65 -10.54 -46.81
CA LEU A 100 -1.79 -11.52 -46.14
C LEU A 100 -2.67 -12.39 -45.24
N ALA A 101 -2.76 -13.67 -45.58
CA ALA A 101 -3.48 -14.64 -44.76
C ALA A 101 -2.73 -14.84 -43.45
N ASP A 102 -3.21 -14.20 -42.39
CA ASP A 102 -2.76 -14.39 -41.00
C ASP A 102 -3.34 -15.70 -40.41
N TYR A 103 -3.39 -16.77 -41.21
CA TYR A 103 -3.87 -18.10 -40.81
C TYR A 103 -3.23 -19.18 -41.69
N PRO A 104 -3.01 -20.41 -41.17
CA PRO A 104 -2.34 -21.45 -41.93
C PRO A 104 -3.24 -22.05 -43.02
N PRO A 105 -2.66 -22.55 -44.15
CA PRO A 105 -3.44 -22.99 -45.31
C PRO A 105 -4.47 -24.09 -45.03
N TRP A 106 -4.17 -24.99 -44.09
CA TRP A 106 -5.09 -26.07 -43.71
C TRP A 106 -6.36 -25.57 -43.00
N PHE A 107 -6.31 -24.38 -42.40
CA PHE A 107 -7.43 -23.82 -41.65
C PHE A 107 -8.62 -23.45 -42.55
N ARG A 108 -8.33 -23.02 -43.79
CA ARG A 108 -9.35 -22.74 -44.82
C ARG A 108 -10.22 -23.97 -45.11
N GLY A 109 -9.64 -25.17 -45.07
CA GLY A 109 -10.34 -26.43 -45.36
C GLY A 109 -11.22 -26.95 -44.22
N LEU A 110 -11.04 -26.44 -43.00
CA LEU A 110 -11.83 -26.83 -41.82
C LEU A 110 -13.05 -25.93 -41.60
N ASN A 111 -13.07 -24.75 -42.22
CA ASN A 111 -14.13 -23.78 -42.04
C ASN A 111 -15.15 -23.85 -43.19
N GLY A 112 -16.43 -23.66 -42.88
CA GLY A 112 -17.51 -23.65 -43.88
C GLY A 112 -17.65 -22.33 -44.66
N LEU A 113 -16.75 -21.36 -44.43
CA LEU A 113 -16.74 -20.06 -45.10
C LEU A 113 -16.30 -20.19 -46.56
N GLN A 114 -17.23 -19.95 -47.50
CA GLN A 114 -16.98 -20.00 -48.94
C GLN A 114 -16.86 -18.60 -49.55
N ALA A 115 -16.18 -18.49 -50.70
CA ALA A 115 -16.16 -17.27 -51.50
C ALA A 115 -17.57 -16.88 -51.93
N ILE A 116 -17.88 -15.59 -51.90
CA ILE A 116 -19.20 -15.06 -52.28
C ILE A 116 -19.04 -14.28 -53.57
N ASN A 117 -19.83 -14.63 -54.58
CA ASN A 117 -20.00 -13.81 -55.78
C ASN A 117 -21.38 -13.16 -55.72
N ARG A 118 -21.45 -11.84 -55.62
CA ARG A 118 -22.71 -11.09 -55.65
C ARG A 118 -22.83 -10.34 -56.96
N THR A 119 -23.94 -10.55 -57.66
CA THR A 119 -24.31 -9.78 -58.84
C THR A 119 -25.40 -8.77 -58.47
N ILE A 120 -25.18 -7.51 -58.81
CA ILE A 120 -26.04 -6.38 -58.50
C ILE A 120 -26.38 -5.67 -59.80
N TYR A 121 -27.67 -5.48 -60.05
CA TYR A 121 -28.13 -4.74 -61.23
C TYR A 121 -28.31 -3.26 -60.88
N ILE A 122 -27.70 -2.38 -61.67
CA ILE A 122 -27.72 -0.92 -61.52
C ILE A 122 -28.30 -0.33 -62.81
N GLY A 123 -29.62 -0.21 -62.89
CA GLY A 123 -30.30 0.14 -64.15
C GLY A 123 -30.04 -0.93 -65.22
N ASN A 124 -29.39 -0.53 -66.32
CA ASN A 124 -28.99 -1.42 -67.42
C ASN A 124 -27.55 -1.98 -67.29
N ALA A 125 -26.87 -1.67 -66.19
CA ALA A 125 -25.52 -2.17 -65.89
C ALA A 125 -25.57 -3.33 -64.88
N SER A 126 -24.58 -4.22 -64.93
CA SER A 126 -24.38 -5.28 -63.94
C SER A 126 -23.02 -5.15 -63.26
N LEU A 127 -23.04 -5.12 -61.93
CA LEU A 127 -21.85 -5.14 -61.08
C LEU A 127 -21.71 -6.52 -60.45
N VAL A 128 -20.61 -7.21 -60.75
CA VAL A 128 -20.22 -8.49 -60.16
C VAL A 128 -19.10 -8.23 -59.15
N LEU A 129 -19.35 -8.55 -57.88
CA LEU A 129 -18.40 -8.43 -56.78
C LEU A 129 -17.97 -9.82 -56.34
N GLY A 130 -16.67 -10.09 -56.42
CA GLY A 130 -16.05 -11.32 -55.94
C GLY A 130 -15.40 -11.10 -54.58
N PHE A 131 -15.90 -11.80 -53.56
CA PHE A 131 -15.39 -11.75 -52.19
C PHE A 131 -14.67 -13.05 -51.82
N GLU A 132 -13.49 -12.93 -51.24
CA GLU A 132 -12.81 -14.03 -50.55
C GLU A 132 -12.85 -13.81 -49.03
N PRO A 133 -13.14 -14.85 -48.21
CA PRO A 133 -13.32 -14.71 -46.77
C PRO A 133 -11.97 -14.63 -46.01
N THR A 134 -11.08 -13.74 -46.42
CA THR A 134 -9.73 -13.63 -45.86
C THR A 134 -9.71 -13.06 -44.44
N LEU A 135 -10.36 -11.92 -44.19
CA LEU A 135 -10.45 -11.31 -42.86
C LEU A 135 -11.30 -12.14 -41.89
N PRO A 136 -12.49 -12.66 -42.26
CA PRO A 136 -13.29 -13.52 -41.39
C PRO A 136 -12.52 -14.76 -40.93
N LEU A 137 -11.77 -15.40 -41.83
CA LEU A 137 -10.94 -16.55 -41.48
C LEU A 137 -9.78 -16.15 -40.56
N ALA A 138 -9.11 -15.02 -40.83
CA ALA A 138 -8.05 -14.50 -39.98
C ALA A 138 -8.56 -14.15 -38.57
N GLN A 139 -9.77 -13.59 -38.45
CA GLN A 139 -10.39 -13.27 -37.17
C GLN A 139 -10.67 -14.53 -36.35
N VAL A 140 -11.33 -15.53 -36.93
CA VAL A 140 -11.60 -16.81 -36.24
C VAL A 140 -10.28 -17.48 -35.81
N TRP A 141 -9.27 -17.47 -36.69
CA TRP A 141 -7.95 -18.01 -36.34
C TRP A 141 -7.28 -17.25 -35.20
N ARG A 142 -7.33 -15.92 -35.20
CA ARG A 142 -6.75 -15.08 -34.16
C ARG A 142 -7.41 -15.34 -32.81
N THR A 143 -8.73 -15.41 -32.76
CA THR A 143 -9.49 -15.73 -31.53
C THR A 143 -9.11 -17.11 -30.99
N LEU A 144 -9.04 -18.12 -31.86
CA LEU A 144 -8.61 -19.47 -31.46
C LEU A 144 -7.16 -19.48 -30.95
N ARG A 145 -6.25 -18.78 -31.62
CA ARG A 145 -4.84 -18.68 -31.25
C ARG A 145 -4.64 -17.97 -29.91
N GLN A 146 -5.35 -16.86 -29.69
CA GLN A 146 -5.31 -16.12 -28.42
C GLN A 146 -5.86 -16.98 -27.28
N GLN A 147 -7.01 -17.63 -27.48
CA GLN A 147 -7.55 -18.55 -26.49
C GLN A 147 -6.58 -19.72 -26.25
N ALA A 148 -5.95 -20.27 -27.29
CA ALA A 148 -4.97 -21.35 -27.18
C ALA A 148 -3.75 -20.93 -26.34
N ALA A 149 -3.26 -19.70 -26.53
CA ALA A 149 -2.19 -19.14 -25.72
C ALA A 149 -2.61 -18.99 -24.25
N ILE A 150 -3.79 -18.45 -23.97
CA ILE A 150 -4.34 -18.33 -22.60
C ILE A 150 -4.50 -19.71 -21.95
N SER A 151 -5.04 -20.68 -22.70
CA SER A 151 -5.16 -22.06 -22.24
C SER A 151 -3.80 -22.69 -21.95
N LEU A 152 -2.80 -22.48 -22.80
CA LEU A 152 -1.44 -22.97 -22.57
C LEU A 152 -0.84 -22.36 -21.31
N VAL A 153 -0.98 -21.04 -21.11
CA VAL A 153 -0.53 -20.35 -19.89
C VAL A 153 -1.22 -20.94 -18.65
N ASN A 154 -2.54 -21.12 -18.69
CA ASN A 154 -3.28 -21.72 -17.57
C ASN A 154 -2.81 -23.15 -17.28
N ILE A 155 -2.60 -23.96 -18.31
CA ILE A 155 -2.05 -25.31 -18.17
C ILE A 155 -0.65 -25.25 -17.55
N THR A 156 0.24 -24.40 -18.08
CA THR A 156 1.59 -24.22 -17.54
C THR A 156 1.55 -23.77 -16.08
N ILE A 157 0.66 -22.85 -15.71
CA ILE A 157 0.45 -22.42 -14.31
C ILE A 157 0.00 -23.60 -13.46
N ILE A 158 -1.01 -24.36 -13.90
CA ILE A 158 -1.50 -25.54 -13.16
C ILE A 158 -0.39 -26.56 -12.96
N TYR A 159 0.37 -26.91 -14.00
CA TYR A 159 1.49 -27.86 -13.90
C TYR A 159 2.66 -27.31 -13.09
N THR A 160 2.93 -26.00 -13.16
CA THR A 160 3.98 -25.32 -12.38
C THR A 160 3.60 -25.28 -10.91
N LEU A 161 2.36 -24.91 -10.57
CA LEU A 161 1.84 -24.96 -9.21
C LEU A 161 1.86 -26.38 -8.65
N LEU A 162 1.39 -27.36 -9.42
CA LEU A 162 1.43 -28.77 -9.03
C LEU A 162 2.89 -29.26 -8.84
N GLY A 163 3.80 -28.83 -9.72
CA GLY A 163 5.23 -29.08 -9.60
C GLY A 163 5.87 -28.42 -8.38
N ILE A 164 5.54 -27.17 -8.07
CA ILE A 164 5.99 -26.43 -6.88
C ILE A 164 5.48 -27.11 -5.62
N ILE A 165 4.19 -27.50 -5.58
CA ILE A 165 3.61 -28.23 -4.45
C ILE A 165 4.35 -29.55 -4.22
N ILE A 166 4.59 -30.33 -5.28
CA ILE A 166 5.34 -31.58 -5.17
C ILE A 166 6.79 -31.34 -4.74
N PHE A 167 7.46 -30.34 -5.32
CA PHE A 167 8.85 -30.02 -5.00
C PHE A 167 9.03 -29.52 -3.55
N ALA A 168 8.12 -28.65 -3.11
CA ALA A 168 8.06 -28.16 -1.73
C ALA A 168 7.92 -29.34 -0.75
N ASN A 169 7.02 -30.28 -1.08
CA ASN A 169 6.77 -31.45 -0.23
C ASN A 169 7.87 -32.52 -0.33
N GLN A 170 8.52 -32.72 -1.49
CA GLN A 170 9.60 -33.70 -1.66
C GLN A 170 10.84 -33.35 -0.85
N ARG A 171 11.24 -32.07 -0.83
CA ARG A 171 12.37 -31.61 -0.01
C ARG A 171 12.13 -31.89 1.47
N MET A 172 10.90 -31.64 1.93
CA MET A 172 10.50 -31.95 3.30
C MET A 172 10.55 -33.45 3.58
N LEU A 173 9.90 -34.26 2.74
CA LEU A 173 9.84 -35.72 2.93
C LEU A 173 11.24 -36.35 2.98
N LYS A 174 12.17 -35.88 2.14
CA LYS A 174 13.57 -36.33 2.16
C LYS A 174 14.27 -35.93 3.46
N ARG A 175 14.12 -34.68 3.91
CA ARG A 175 14.69 -34.22 5.19
C ARG A 175 14.14 -34.98 6.40
N VAL A 176 12.84 -35.25 6.42
CA VAL A 176 12.20 -36.06 7.48
C VAL A 176 12.80 -37.46 7.49
N ASN A 177 12.97 -38.09 6.32
CA ASN A 177 13.57 -39.42 6.23
C ASN A 177 15.04 -39.44 6.70
N ASP A 178 15.85 -38.46 6.28
CA ASP A 178 17.27 -38.35 6.65
C ASP A 178 17.46 -38.06 8.15
N ILE A 179 16.60 -37.22 8.74
CA ILE A 179 16.66 -36.88 10.17
C ILE A 179 16.15 -38.03 11.02
N THR A 180 15.10 -38.74 10.58
CA THR A 180 14.59 -39.91 11.29
C THR A 180 15.63 -41.03 11.33
N THR A 181 16.35 -41.26 10.23
CA THR A 181 17.44 -42.25 10.19
C THR A 181 18.64 -41.86 11.06
N ARG A 182 19.05 -40.58 11.09
CA ARG A 182 20.09 -40.10 12.02
C ARG A 182 19.69 -40.23 13.48
N PHE A 183 18.44 -39.88 13.80
CA PHE A 183 17.90 -39.99 15.15
C PHE A 183 17.87 -41.45 15.63
N GLN A 184 17.51 -42.41 14.75
CA GLN A 184 17.60 -43.85 15.02
C GLN A 184 19.04 -44.33 15.25
N ASN A 185 20.03 -43.68 14.62
CA ASN A 185 21.45 -44.04 14.74
C ASN A 185 22.16 -43.38 15.95
N GLY A 186 21.42 -42.80 16.91
CA GLY A 186 21.98 -42.30 18.17
C GLY A 186 22.29 -40.81 18.23
N ASP A 187 22.07 -40.06 17.15
CA ASP A 187 22.19 -38.60 17.15
C ASP A 187 20.90 -37.94 17.66
N HIS A 188 20.74 -37.88 18.97
CA HIS A 188 19.54 -37.34 19.63
C HIS A 188 19.46 -35.80 19.61
N GLY A 189 20.53 -35.12 19.15
CA GLY A 189 20.59 -33.67 18.98
C GLY A 189 19.95 -33.18 17.68
N VAL A 190 19.66 -34.07 16.74
CA VAL A 190 19.09 -33.68 15.43
C VAL A 190 17.71 -33.06 15.61
N ARG A 191 17.45 -31.99 14.87
CA ARG A 191 16.16 -31.31 14.80
C ARG A 191 15.73 -31.10 13.37
N LEU A 192 14.43 -31.21 13.13
CA LEU A 192 13.80 -30.76 11.90
C LEU A 192 13.69 -29.23 11.92
N PRO A 193 14.13 -28.53 10.87
CA PRO A 193 13.92 -27.08 10.78
C PRO A 193 12.42 -26.79 10.69
N VAL A 194 11.89 -25.97 11.60
CA VAL A 194 10.47 -25.56 11.63
C VAL A 194 10.24 -24.56 10.50
N SER A 195 10.07 -25.08 9.29
CA SER A 195 9.96 -24.30 8.06
C SER A 195 9.05 -25.03 7.07
N GLY A 196 8.31 -24.29 6.26
CA GLY A 196 7.35 -24.84 5.29
C GLY A 196 5.89 -24.56 5.63
N THR A 197 4.97 -25.38 5.08
CA THR A 197 3.52 -25.27 5.29
C THR A 197 3.11 -25.42 6.76
N LEU A 198 1.85 -25.10 7.12
CA LEU A 198 1.36 -25.23 8.49
C LEU A 198 1.50 -26.67 9.01
N GLU A 199 1.10 -27.65 8.19
CA GLU A 199 1.20 -29.08 8.47
C GLU A 199 2.66 -29.51 8.63
N ALA A 200 3.54 -28.95 7.79
CA ALA A 200 4.97 -29.21 7.84
C ALA A 200 5.61 -28.71 9.14
N ARG A 201 5.25 -27.49 9.56
CA ARG A 201 5.69 -26.92 10.83
C ARG A 201 5.17 -27.72 12.01
N MET A 202 3.90 -28.14 11.97
CA MET A 202 3.31 -28.98 13.02
C MET A 202 4.06 -30.32 13.16
N LEU A 203 4.35 -31.00 12.05
CA LEU A 203 5.16 -32.23 12.06
C LEU A 203 6.58 -32.00 12.59
N ALA A 204 7.25 -30.91 12.17
CA ALA A 204 8.58 -30.57 12.64
C ALA A 204 8.61 -30.25 14.13
N VAL A 205 7.65 -29.47 14.63
CA VAL A 205 7.49 -29.15 16.06
C VAL A 205 7.24 -30.42 16.86
N THR A 206 6.35 -31.30 16.39
CA THR A 206 6.03 -32.56 17.08
C THR A 206 7.26 -33.46 17.17
N PHE A 207 8.01 -33.62 16.08
CA PHE A 207 9.26 -34.38 16.06
C PHE A 207 10.33 -33.75 16.96
N ASN A 208 10.51 -32.42 16.91
CA ASN A 208 11.50 -31.71 17.71
C ASN A 208 11.22 -31.81 19.21
N ASN A 209 9.95 -31.70 19.61
CA ASN A 209 9.52 -31.86 20.99
C ASN A 209 9.83 -33.28 21.49
N MET A 210 9.56 -34.31 20.67
CA MET A 210 9.93 -35.69 20.98
C MET A 210 11.46 -35.84 21.12
N ALA A 211 12.22 -35.34 20.15
CA ALA A 211 13.69 -35.42 20.15
C ALA A 211 14.32 -34.67 21.35
N GLN A 212 13.76 -33.52 21.74
CA GLN A 212 14.19 -32.75 22.91
C GLN A 212 13.93 -33.48 24.22
N ARG A 213 12.77 -34.12 24.37
CA ARG A 213 12.48 -34.94 25.56
C ARG A 213 13.45 -36.11 25.68
N VAL A 214 13.72 -36.79 24.57
CA VAL A 214 14.68 -37.91 24.53
C VAL A 214 16.10 -37.43 24.84
N GLN A 215 16.57 -36.33 24.23
CA GLN A 215 17.89 -35.76 24.51
C GLN A 215 18.04 -35.30 25.95
N ALA A 216 17.03 -34.64 26.52
CA ALA A 216 17.04 -34.23 27.92
C ALA A 216 17.15 -35.43 28.86
N LEU A 217 16.47 -36.54 28.54
CA LEU A 217 16.56 -37.78 29.30
C LEU A 217 17.98 -38.36 29.28
N VAL A 218 18.59 -38.44 28.08
CA VAL A 218 19.96 -38.93 27.89
C VAL A 218 20.97 -38.03 28.58
N HIS A 219 20.85 -36.71 28.45
CA HIS A 219 21.74 -35.74 29.11
C HIS A 219 21.61 -35.78 30.63
N LYS A 220 20.39 -35.93 31.16
CA LYS A 220 20.15 -36.06 32.59
C LYS A 220 20.75 -37.35 33.16
N LEU A 221 20.69 -38.45 32.42
CA LEU A 221 21.38 -39.69 32.76
C LEU A 221 22.91 -39.50 32.77
N GLN A 222 23.48 -38.87 31.73
CA GLN A 222 24.92 -38.59 31.64
C GLN A 222 25.41 -37.66 32.76
N GLN A 223 24.67 -36.58 33.05
CA GLN A 223 24.98 -35.65 34.13
C GLN A 223 24.86 -36.31 35.50
N SER A 224 23.87 -37.17 35.72
CA SER A 224 23.76 -37.94 36.95
C SER A 224 24.97 -38.85 37.14
N GLN A 225 25.49 -39.43 36.05
CA GLN A 225 26.66 -40.30 36.09
C GLN A 225 27.95 -39.52 36.38
N ASN A 226 28.15 -38.35 35.75
CA ASN A 226 29.32 -37.50 35.96
C ASN A 226 29.31 -36.81 37.34
N LYS A 227 28.14 -36.39 37.83
CA LYS A 227 28.02 -35.77 39.16
C LYS A 227 28.33 -36.77 40.27
N LEU A 228 28.00 -38.05 40.06
CA LEU A 228 28.35 -39.13 40.99
C LEU A 228 29.86 -39.41 40.99
N SER A 229 30.55 -39.30 39.86
CA SER A 229 32.01 -39.49 39.80
C SER A 229 32.79 -38.30 40.38
N GLU A 230 32.34 -37.05 40.16
CA GLU A 230 32.96 -35.84 40.72
C GLU A 230 32.79 -35.75 42.25
N GLN A 231 31.63 -36.13 42.79
CA GLN A 231 31.42 -36.16 44.23
C GLN A 231 32.34 -37.17 44.93
N LEU A 232 32.63 -38.30 44.27
CA LEU A 232 33.55 -39.30 44.81
C LEU A 232 35.00 -38.76 44.86
N ALA A 233 35.41 -37.94 43.88
CA ALA A 233 36.75 -37.35 43.83
C ALA A 233 36.94 -36.17 44.81
N GLN A 234 35.94 -35.27 44.91
CA GLN A 234 36.00 -34.10 45.80
C GLN A 234 35.99 -34.47 47.29
N THR A 235 35.31 -35.57 47.65
CA THR A 235 35.27 -36.03 49.04
C THR A 235 36.64 -36.53 49.52
N LEU A 236 37.47 -37.04 48.59
CA LEU A 236 38.81 -37.54 48.89
C LEU A 236 39.86 -36.40 48.98
N GLU A 237 39.73 -35.33 48.21
CA GLU A 237 40.65 -34.17 48.24
C GLU A 237 40.33 -33.16 49.36
N ALA A 238 39.05 -32.94 49.67
CA ALA A 238 38.65 -31.99 50.72
C ALA A 238 39.11 -32.44 52.13
N GLN A 239 39.32 -33.76 52.33
CA GLN A 239 39.88 -34.29 53.57
C GLN A 239 41.37 -33.96 53.76
N ALA A 240 42.11 -33.63 52.69
CA ALA A 240 43.56 -33.41 52.75
C ALA A 240 43.98 -31.94 52.94
N LEU A 241 43.18 -30.97 52.47
CA LEU A 241 43.53 -29.54 52.44
C LEU A 241 43.06 -28.73 53.67
N LEU A 242 42.14 -29.26 54.47
CA LEU A 242 41.58 -28.59 55.65
C LEU A 242 42.56 -28.47 56.84
N GLN A 243 43.74 -29.06 56.76
CA GLN A 243 44.71 -29.09 57.86
C GLN A 243 45.66 -27.87 57.91
N VAL A 244 45.74 -27.04 56.85
CA VAL A 244 46.84 -26.05 56.69
C VAL A 244 46.40 -24.57 56.79
N GLU A 245 45.13 -24.20 56.59
CA GLU A 245 44.70 -22.79 56.49
C GLU A 245 44.29 -22.10 57.82
N LYS A 246 44.57 -22.70 58.99
CA LYS A 246 44.05 -22.21 60.29
C LYS A 246 44.81 -21.05 60.94
N GLU A 247 45.94 -20.60 60.40
CA GLU A 247 46.89 -19.73 61.13
C GLU A 247 46.89 -18.23 60.76
N ARG A 248 46.03 -17.74 59.85
CA ARG A 248 46.16 -16.36 59.29
C ARG A 248 45.04 -15.36 59.59
N ILE A 249 44.23 -15.58 60.64
CA ILE A 249 42.99 -14.80 60.89
C ILE A 249 43.17 -13.62 61.88
N GLU A 250 44.18 -13.62 62.75
CA GLU A 250 44.21 -12.73 63.93
C GLU A 250 44.57 -11.24 63.67
N VAL A 251 45.06 -10.85 62.48
CA VAL A 251 45.51 -9.47 62.21
C VAL A 251 44.44 -8.56 61.59
N THR A 252 43.25 -9.08 61.25
CA THR A 252 42.22 -8.34 60.48
C THR A 252 41.15 -7.64 61.36
N LEU A 253 41.15 -7.87 62.67
CA LEU A 253 40.01 -7.51 63.55
C LEU A 253 39.96 -6.04 63.99
N ALA A 254 40.99 -5.22 63.73
CA ALA A 254 41.04 -3.82 64.17
C ALA A 254 40.46 -2.79 63.17
N SER A 255 40.09 -3.22 61.95
CA SER A 255 39.67 -2.31 60.86
C SER A 255 38.19 -2.47 60.45
N ILE A 256 37.36 -3.12 61.26
CA ILE A 256 36.02 -3.51 60.86
C ILE A 256 35.01 -2.44 61.27
N GLY A 257 34.33 -1.82 60.30
CA GLY A 257 33.23 -0.86 60.49
C GLY A 257 31.91 -1.46 61.00
N ASP A 258 31.97 -2.61 61.68
CA ASP A 258 30.83 -3.32 62.27
C ASP A 258 30.88 -3.18 63.80
N ALA A 259 29.71 -3.17 64.43
CA ALA A 259 29.56 -3.14 65.88
C ALA A 259 29.91 -4.51 66.49
N VAL A 260 30.88 -4.56 67.39
CA VAL A 260 31.32 -5.80 68.05
C VAL A 260 31.01 -5.73 69.54
N ILE A 261 30.32 -6.76 70.05
CA ILE A 261 29.95 -6.92 71.46
C ILE A 261 30.42 -8.29 71.93
N THR A 262 31.18 -8.37 73.01
CA THR A 262 31.51 -9.64 73.67
C THR A 262 30.73 -9.82 74.97
N THR A 263 30.42 -11.05 75.33
CA THR A 263 29.70 -11.39 76.57
C THR A 263 30.37 -12.51 77.35
N ASP A 264 30.06 -12.62 78.63
CA ASP A 264 30.37 -13.78 79.47
C ASP A 264 29.41 -14.97 79.22
N LEU A 265 29.60 -16.06 79.98
CA LEU A 265 28.77 -17.27 79.96
C LEU A 265 27.31 -17.04 80.37
N ASN A 266 27.02 -15.98 81.13
CA ASN A 266 25.69 -15.62 81.58
C ASN A 266 25.02 -14.61 80.64
N GLY A 267 25.69 -14.22 79.55
CA GLY A 267 25.19 -13.24 78.58
C GLY A 267 25.28 -11.79 79.05
N LYS A 268 26.15 -11.50 80.02
CA LYS A 268 26.50 -10.13 80.42
C LYS A 268 27.61 -9.60 79.53
N ILE A 269 27.51 -8.33 79.14
CA ILE A 269 28.47 -7.69 78.22
C ILE A 269 29.82 -7.53 78.92
N ASP A 270 30.90 -7.97 78.27
CA ASP A 270 32.27 -7.77 78.75
C ASP A 270 32.95 -6.58 78.06
N THR A 271 32.87 -6.51 76.72
CA THR A 271 33.43 -5.40 75.92
C THR A 271 32.48 -4.98 74.80
N VAL A 272 32.54 -3.71 74.41
CA VAL A 272 31.86 -3.17 73.22
C VAL A 272 32.80 -2.21 72.49
N ASN A 273 32.90 -2.34 71.16
CA ASN A 273 33.68 -1.38 70.37
C ASN A 273 32.92 -0.05 70.18
N ASP A 274 33.60 0.98 69.67
CA ASP A 274 33.02 2.31 69.47
C ASP A 274 31.76 2.29 68.58
N VAL A 275 31.75 1.45 67.54
CA VAL A 275 30.59 1.29 66.64
C VAL A 275 29.40 0.67 67.38
N ALA A 276 29.63 -0.30 68.28
CA ALA A 276 28.58 -0.89 69.11
C ALA A 276 28.03 0.09 70.16
N GLN A 277 28.86 0.98 70.70
CA GLN A 277 28.40 2.03 71.61
C GLN A 277 27.45 3.01 70.90
N GLN A 278 27.75 3.37 69.65
CA GLN A 278 26.89 4.20 68.81
C GLN A 278 25.59 3.49 68.43
N LEU A 279 25.67 2.22 67.98
CA LEU A 279 24.51 1.43 67.57
C LEU A 279 23.50 1.22 68.71
N THR A 280 23.99 0.92 69.92
CA THR A 280 23.14 0.62 71.09
C THR A 280 22.74 1.86 71.89
N GLY A 281 23.48 2.97 71.77
CA GLY A 281 23.30 4.17 72.58
C GLY A 281 23.79 4.03 74.02
N TRP A 282 24.65 3.05 74.30
CA TRP A 282 25.22 2.79 75.62
C TRP A 282 26.75 2.92 75.60
N PRO A 283 27.35 3.76 76.47
CA PRO A 283 28.80 3.80 76.61
C PRO A 283 29.31 2.53 77.30
N GLU A 284 30.49 2.05 76.91
CA GLU A 284 31.09 0.80 77.39
C GLU A 284 31.10 0.70 78.92
N ALA A 285 31.53 1.78 79.59
CA ALA A 285 31.61 1.86 81.04
C ALA A 285 30.27 1.60 81.78
N ARG A 286 29.14 1.77 81.09
CA ARG A 286 27.80 1.46 81.64
C ARG A 286 27.23 0.16 81.10
N ALA A 287 27.55 -0.21 79.86
CA ALA A 287 27.10 -1.46 79.25
C ALA A 287 27.76 -2.69 79.91
N ARG A 288 29.00 -2.55 80.39
CA ARG A 288 29.77 -3.65 80.99
C ARG A 288 29.05 -4.24 82.21
N GLY A 289 28.85 -5.56 82.20
CA GLY A 289 28.15 -6.31 83.26
C GLY A 289 26.62 -6.32 83.16
N MET A 290 26.02 -5.57 82.23
CA MET A 290 24.58 -5.63 81.94
C MET A 290 24.26 -6.79 81.01
N GLU A 291 23.02 -7.30 81.11
CA GLU A 291 22.53 -8.33 80.17
C GLU A 291 22.16 -7.69 78.82
N LEU A 292 22.40 -8.40 77.71
CA LEU A 292 22.15 -7.90 76.35
C LEU A 292 20.75 -7.29 76.16
N HIS A 293 19.71 -7.94 76.72
CA HIS A 293 18.32 -7.52 76.59
C HIS A 293 18.01 -6.19 77.31
N GLN A 294 18.86 -5.78 78.25
CA GLN A 294 18.74 -4.49 78.96
C GLN A 294 19.36 -3.34 78.15
N VAL A 295 20.27 -3.68 77.23
CA VAL A 295 21.01 -2.71 76.40
C VAL A 295 20.30 -2.48 75.07
N PHE A 296 19.80 -3.54 74.43
CA PHE A 296 19.00 -3.45 73.20
C PHE A 296 18.04 -4.63 73.08
N VAL A 297 17.00 -4.47 72.25
CA VAL A 297 16.03 -5.53 71.95
C VAL A 297 16.07 -5.85 70.47
N LEU A 298 16.22 -7.14 70.13
CA LEU A 298 16.05 -7.61 68.76
C LEU A 298 14.63 -8.13 68.55
N ALA A 299 13.97 -7.61 67.53
CA ALA A 299 12.66 -8.06 67.08
C ALA A 299 12.72 -8.54 65.63
N ASN A 300 11.93 -9.57 65.33
CA ASN A 300 11.61 -9.96 63.95
C ASN A 300 10.12 -9.73 63.66
N ASN A 301 9.71 -9.89 62.40
CA ASN A 301 8.31 -9.71 61.96
C ASN A 301 7.32 -10.75 62.56
N PHE A 302 7.81 -11.75 63.31
CA PHE A 302 7.05 -12.85 63.92
C PHE A 302 7.18 -12.93 65.47
N GLY A 303 7.82 -11.95 66.12
CA GLY A 303 8.04 -11.91 67.58
C GLY A 303 9.50 -11.64 68.00
N GLN A 304 9.75 -11.54 69.30
CA GLN A 304 11.10 -11.33 69.85
C GLN A 304 12.01 -12.54 69.55
N HIS A 305 13.08 -12.32 68.80
CA HIS A 305 14.15 -13.30 68.69
C HIS A 305 14.98 -13.25 69.98
N SER A 306 14.87 -14.27 70.82
CA SER A 306 15.64 -14.33 72.07
C SER A 306 17.09 -14.70 71.75
N LEU A 307 17.98 -13.71 71.78
CA LEU A 307 19.45 -13.87 71.70
C LEU A 307 19.96 -15.01 72.60
N LEU A 308 19.31 -15.23 73.74
CA LEU A 308 19.63 -16.30 74.69
C LEU A 308 19.48 -17.70 74.08
N LYS A 309 18.51 -17.92 73.18
CA LYS A 309 18.37 -19.20 72.46
C LYS A 309 19.51 -19.39 71.46
N SER A 310 19.90 -18.34 70.75
CA SER A 310 21.03 -18.35 69.82
C SER A 310 22.33 -18.62 70.57
N MET A 311 22.53 -17.97 71.72
CA MET A 311 23.72 -18.17 72.57
C MET A 311 23.77 -19.58 73.17
N ALA A 312 22.65 -20.11 73.67
CA ALA A 312 22.58 -21.47 74.19
C ALA A 312 22.92 -22.53 73.12
N ALA A 313 22.46 -22.33 71.87
CA ALA A 313 22.79 -23.22 70.77
C ALA A 313 24.29 -23.19 70.39
N ILE A 314 24.91 -22.01 70.42
CA ILE A 314 26.35 -21.84 70.15
C ILE A 314 27.20 -22.43 71.29
N TYR A 315 26.76 -22.28 72.55
CA TYR A 315 27.45 -22.85 73.72
C TYR A 315 27.37 -24.37 73.75
N ALA A 316 26.28 -24.97 73.25
CA ALA A 316 26.11 -26.41 73.10
C ALA A 316 26.93 -27.04 71.96
N GLY A 317 27.74 -26.25 71.25
CA GLY A 317 28.59 -26.72 70.15
C GLY A 317 27.99 -26.54 68.75
N GLY A 318 26.94 -25.74 68.59
CA GLY A 318 26.36 -25.40 67.29
C GLY A 318 27.24 -24.48 66.44
N ASP A 319 26.97 -24.46 65.14
CA ASP A 319 27.63 -23.62 64.15
C ASP A 319 27.41 -22.11 64.37
N VAL A 320 28.25 -21.28 63.73
CA VAL A 320 28.13 -19.81 63.71
C VAL A 320 26.72 -19.40 63.28
N ILE A 321 26.01 -18.68 64.15
CA ILE A 321 24.66 -18.22 63.84
C ILE A 321 24.77 -16.91 63.08
N LYS A 322 24.29 -16.91 61.83
CA LYS A 322 24.10 -15.71 61.01
C LYS A 322 22.61 -15.43 60.90
N VAL A 323 22.18 -14.28 61.43
CA VAL A 323 20.79 -13.84 61.34
C VAL A 323 20.75 -12.51 60.60
N GLY A 324 20.08 -12.51 59.45
CA GLY A 324 19.78 -11.28 58.73
C GLY A 324 18.51 -10.60 59.25
N ASN A 325 18.37 -9.32 58.93
CA ASN A 325 17.10 -8.60 58.92
C ASN A 325 16.41 -8.49 60.29
N GLN A 326 17.17 -8.23 61.35
CA GLN A 326 16.60 -7.98 62.66
C GLN A 326 16.39 -6.48 62.88
N SER A 327 15.30 -6.14 63.56
CA SER A 327 15.07 -4.78 64.04
C SER A 327 15.69 -4.65 65.43
N LEU A 328 16.80 -3.92 65.55
CA LEU A 328 17.42 -3.56 66.81
C LEU A 328 16.80 -2.27 67.31
N ARG A 329 16.17 -2.32 68.48
CA ARG A 329 15.70 -1.12 69.17
C ARG A 329 16.73 -0.69 70.21
N ASN A 330 17.30 0.50 70.03
CA ASN A 330 18.31 1.07 70.91
C ASN A 330 17.68 1.74 72.15
N ARG A 331 18.52 2.26 73.06
CA ARG A 331 18.08 2.93 74.29
C ARG A 331 17.15 4.12 74.06
N MET A 332 17.33 4.84 72.94
CA MET A 332 16.54 6.03 72.59
C MET A 332 15.19 5.67 71.95
N GLY A 333 14.88 4.38 71.81
CA GLY A 333 13.65 3.91 71.16
C GLY A 333 13.73 3.90 69.64
N GLN A 334 14.88 4.23 69.05
CA GLN A 334 15.08 4.18 67.60
C GLN A 334 15.24 2.72 67.16
N THR A 335 14.61 2.38 66.05
CA THR A 335 14.69 1.05 65.44
C THR A 335 15.65 1.10 64.25
N ILE A 336 16.70 0.29 64.31
CA ILE A 336 17.76 0.18 63.30
C ILE A 336 17.70 -1.23 62.72
N THR A 337 17.80 -1.35 61.39
CA THR A 337 17.82 -2.67 60.76
C THR A 337 19.25 -3.20 60.75
N VAL A 338 19.48 -4.33 61.42
CA VAL A 338 20.80 -4.93 61.56
C VAL A 338 20.86 -6.35 61.03
N GLU A 339 22.02 -6.72 60.51
CA GLU A 339 22.43 -8.12 60.32
C GLU A 339 23.43 -8.46 61.43
N TYR A 340 23.32 -9.64 62.04
CA TYR A 340 24.27 -10.03 63.08
C TYR A 340 24.79 -11.46 62.94
N THR A 341 26.03 -11.63 63.36
CA THR A 341 26.70 -12.93 63.48
C THR A 341 27.07 -13.15 64.94
N ALA A 342 26.77 -14.34 65.46
CA ALA A 342 27.10 -14.74 66.83
C ALA A 342 28.01 -15.98 66.83
N ASN A 343 29.07 -15.95 67.64
CA ASN A 343 29.99 -17.08 67.79
C ASN A 343 30.48 -17.24 69.23
N ALA A 344 30.88 -18.46 69.63
CA ALA A 344 31.44 -18.73 70.95
C ALA A 344 32.90 -18.27 71.01
N ILE A 345 33.27 -17.62 72.11
CA ILE A 345 34.66 -17.42 72.49
C ILE A 345 35.08 -18.64 73.31
N ARG A 346 36.13 -19.35 72.88
CA ARG A 346 36.62 -20.58 73.53
C ARG A 346 38.07 -20.40 74.00
N SER A 347 38.37 -20.95 75.17
CA SER A 347 39.73 -21.03 75.73
C SER A 347 40.61 -21.99 74.91
N ALA A 348 41.94 -21.93 75.09
CA ALA A 348 42.89 -22.89 74.53
C ALA A 348 42.61 -24.36 74.91
N ARG A 349 41.80 -24.59 75.97
CA ARG A 349 41.29 -25.92 76.40
C ARG A 349 39.92 -26.29 75.82
N ASN A 350 39.42 -25.53 74.84
CA ASN A 350 38.11 -25.67 74.17
C ASN A 350 36.87 -25.43 75.07
N GLU A 351 37.07 -24.92 76.28
CA GLU A 351 36.01 -24.49 77.19
C GLU A 351 35.41 -23.16 76.71
N VAL A 352 34.07 -23.06 76.66
CA VAL A 352 33.37 -21.82 76.30
C VAL A 352 33.62 -20.79 77.40
N GLN A 353 34.07 -19.59 77.04
CA GLN A 353 34.29 -18.47 77.95
C GLN A 353 33.23 -17.38 77.81
N GLY A 354 32.53 -17.36 76.68
CA GLY A 354 31.59 -16.29 76.35
C GLY A 354 31.16 -16.32 74.89
N SER A 355 30.61 -15.21 74.40
CA SER A 355 30.22 -15.07 72.99
C SER A 355 30.72 -13.74 72.40
N VAL A 356 30.93 -13.73 71.08
CA VAL A 356 31.16 -12.52 70.30
C VAL A 356 29.99 -12.33 69.34
N LEU A 357 29.43 -11.13 69.34
CA LEU A 357 28.34 -10.68 68.48
C LEU A 357 28.88 -9.57 67.58
N VAL A 358 28.71 -9.72 66.28
CA VAL A 358 29.06 -8.70 65.28
C VAL A 358 27.78 -8.24 64.60
N PHE A 359 27.44 -6.97 64.74
CA PHE A 359 26.27 -6.31 64.17
C PHE A 359 26.69 -5.36 63.05
N ARG A 360 25.98 -5.40 61.93
CA ARG A 360 26.14 -4.48 60.80
C ARG A 360 24.84 -3.71 60.60
N ASP A 361 24.91 -2.38 60.61
CA ASP A 361 23.78 -1.52 60.22
C ASP A 361 23.59 -1.59 58.71
N VAL A 362 22.39 -1.96 58.27
CA VAL A 362 22.02 -2.05 56.85
C VAL A 362 20.90 -1.10 56.47
N THR A 363 20.58 -0.12 57.32
CA THR A 363 19.42 0.78 57.17
C THR A 363 19.52 1.66 55.93
N GLU A 364 20.58 2.47 55.81
CA GLU A 364 20.79 3.38 54.68
C GLU A 364 20.90 2.61 53.35
N ARG A 365 21.70 1.54 53.34
CA ARG A 365 21.86 0.66 52.17
C ARG A 365 20.51 0.11 51.68
N ARG A 366 19.61 -0.24 52.59
CA ARG A 366 18.27 -0.73 52.24
C ARG A 366 17.35 0.35 51.73
N GLN A 367 17.33 1.51 52.35
CA GLN A 367 16.53 2.64 51.89
C GLN A 367 16.95 3.03 50.47
N LEU A 368 18.25 3.13 50.23
CA LEU A 368 18.81 3.37 48.89
C LEU A 368 18.45 2.23 47.92
N MET A 369 18.60 0.96 48.31
CA MET A 369 18.21 -0.17 47.45
C MET A 369 16.71 -0.17 47.11
N GLN A 370 15.84 0.17 48.06
CA GLN A 370 14.40 0.28 47.84
C GLN A 370 14.07 1.46 46.91
N GLN A 371 14.74 2.60 47.11
CA GLN A 371 14.54 3.79 46.29
C GLN A 371 15.04 3.58 44.85
N ILE A 372 16.22 2.96 44.68
CA ILE A 372 16.75 2.53 43.38
C ILE A 372 15.80 1.52 42.72
N SER A 373 15.29 0.54 43.48
CA SER A 373 14.35 -0.45 42.97
C SER A 373 12.98 0.13 42.61
N TRP A 374 12.57 1.23 43.25
CA TRP A 374 11.33 1.92 42.91
C TRP A 374 11.51 2.77 41.65
N GLN A 375 12.59 3.56 41.58
CA GLN A 375 12.95 4.39 40.42
C GLN A 375 13.23 3.58 39.16
N SER A 376 13.74 2.34 39.29
CA SER A 376 13.93 1.48 38.13
C SER A 376 12.61 1.13 37.42
N ASN A 377 11.48 1.24 38.11
CA ASN A 377 10.16 0.83 37.60
C ASN A 377 9.13 1.98 37.47
N HIS A 378 9.42 3.18 37.96
CA HIS A 378 8.46 4.30 37.98
C HIS A 378 9.07 5.58 37.38
N ASP A 379 8.22 6.39 36.76
CA ASP A 379 8.54 7.75 36.33
C ASP A 379 8.51 8.69 37.53
N ILE A 380 9.59 9.46 37.70
CA ILE A 380 9.79 10.29 38.91
C ILE A 380 8.80 11.45 38.96
N LEU A 381 8.40 11.99 37.80
CA LEU A 381 7.51 13.16 37.75
C LEU A 381 6.06 12.80 38.04
N THR A 382 5.56 11.72 37.44
CA THR A 382 4.14 11.35 37.51
C THR A 382 3.84 10.24 38.51
N GLY A 383 4.86 9.49 38.95
CA GLY A 383 4.68 8.31 39.79
C GLY A 383 4.10 7.09 39.06
N LEU A 384 3.77 7.21 37.77
CA LEU A 384 3.31 6.09 36.96
C LEU A 384 4.45 5.09 36.69
N PRO A 385 4.14 3.82 36.39
CA PRO A 385 5.12 2.89 35.85
C PRO A 385 5.84 3.47 34.62
N ASN A 386 7.15 3.23 34.52
CA ASN A 386 7.97 3.69 33.40
C ASN A 386 7.99 2.68 32.24
N ARG A 387 8.74 3.00 31.18
CA ARG A 387 8.91 2.10 30.02
C ARG A 387 9.41 0.70 30.37
N ALA A 388 10.30 0.55 31.35
CA ALA A 388 10.83 -0.77 31.74
C ALA A 388 9.78 -1.63 32.44
N ALA A 389 8.99 -1.02 33.34
CA ALA A 389 7.88 -1.69 33.99
C ALA A 389 6.77 -2.07 33.00
N LEU A 390 6.45 -1.17 32.05
CA LEU A 390 5.51 -1.44 30.98
C LEU A 390 5.93 -2.64 30.13
N ALA A 391 7.19 -2.70 29.67
CA ALA A 391 7.65 -3.80 28.82
C ALA A 391 7.43 -5.16 29.49
N THR A 392 7.79 -5.27 30.77
CA THR A 392 7.60 -6.50 31.55
C THR A 392 6.12 -6.83 31.72
N ARG A 393 5.27 -5.84 32.05
CA ARG A 393 3.83 -6.07 32.24
C ARG A 393 3.13 -6.41 30.94
N PHE A 394 3.50 -5.76 29.84
CA PHE A 394 2.89 -5.93 28.54
C PHE A 394 3.16 -7.33 27.98
N GLU A 395 4.38 -7.84 28.09
CA GLU A 395 4.67 -9.24 27.73
C GLU A 395 3.80 -10.23 28.52
N GLN A 396 3.64 -9.99 29.83
CA GLN A 396 2.77 -10.82 30.67
C GLN A 396 1.31 -10.77 30.24
N GLU A 397 0.77 -9.60 29.92
CA GLU A 397 -0.63 -9.47 29.46
C GLU A 397 -0.84 -10.08 28.07
N VAL A 398 0.13 -9.99 27.14
CA VAL A 398 0.04 -10.68 25.84
C VAL A 398 0.00 -12.19 26.01
N ILE A 399 0.81 -12.73 26.94
CA ILE A 399 0.79 -14.17 27.27
C ILE A 399 -0.57 -14.55 27.88
N ARG A 400 -1.09 -13.77 28.82
CA ARG A 400 -2.40 -14.02 29.44
C ARG A 400 -3.54 -13.95 28.45
N ALA A 401 -3.57 -12.93 27.59
CA ALA A 401 -4.57 -12.77 26.54
C ALA A 401 -4.57 -13.99 25.61
N ARG A 402 -3.39 -14.54 25.30
CA ARG A 402 -3.26 -15.78 24.51
C ARG A 402 -3.75 -17.03 25.25
N GLU A 403 -3.44 -17.16 26.53
CA GLU A 403 -3.81 -18.34 27.33
C GLU A 403 -5.31 -18.36 27.69
N GLN A 404 -5.91 -17.19 27.89
CA GLN A 404 -7.29 -17.02 28.34
C GLN A 404 -8.25 -16.58 27.23
N ASP A 405 -7.75 -16.38 26.01
CA ASP A 405 -8.50 -16.02 24.81
C ASP A 405 -9.40 -14.79 24.98
N TYR A 406 -8.83 -13.72 25.55
CA TYR A 406 -9.51 -12.43 25.69
C TYR A 406 -8.89 -11.37 24.78
N LEU A 407 -9.66 -10.31 24.48
CA LEU A 407 -9.19 -9.18 23.69
C LEU A 407 -8.37 -8.21 24.55
N LEU A 408 -7.11 -8.00 24.15
CA LEU A 408 -6.22 -7.00 24.75
C LEU A 408 -6.13 -5.79 23.80
N ALA A 409 -6.54 -4.62 24.26
CA ALA A 409 -6.33 -3.37 23.54
C ALA A 409 -5.17 -2.57 24.13
N VAL A 410 -4.37 -1.99 23.24
CA VAL A 410 -3.16 -1.23 23.56
C VAL A 410 -3.36 0.17 23.00
N CYS A 411 -3.43 1.15 23.89
CA CYS A 411 -3.72 2.53 23.53
C CYS A 411 -2.50 3.41 23.86
N LEU A 412 -1.96 4.08 22.85
CA LEU A 412 -0.90 5.08 23.00
C LEU A 412 -1.53 6.47 22.91
N PHE A 413 -1.23 7.34 23.87
CA PHE A 413 -1.76 8.70 23.96
C PHE A 413 -0.63 9.72 23.87
N ASP A 414 -0.96 10.86 23.28
CA ASP A 414 -0.09 12.04 23.20
C ASP A 414 -0.92 13.30 23.40
N LEU A 415 -0.39 14.26 24.15
CA LEU A 415 -1.07 15.51 24.46
C LEU A 415 -0.86 16.52 23.33
N ASP A 416 -1.95 16.91 22.67
CA ASP A 416 -1.88 17.75 21.48
C ASP A 416 -1.30 19.13 21.84
N HIS A 417 -0.29 19.56 21.09
CA HIS A 417 0.36 20.86 21.24
C HIS A 417 1.08 21.08 22.60
N PHE A 418 1.42 20.03 23.33
CA PHE A 418 2.13 20.15 24.62
C PHE A 418 3.44 20.93 24.53
N GLN A 419 4.20 20.77 23.44
CA GLN A 419 5.43 21.55 23.22
C GLN A 419 5.18 23.07 23.15
N TYR A 420 4.06 23.49 22.54
CA TYR A 420 3.68 24.91 22.46
C TYR A 420 3.33 25.45 23.85
N VAL A 421 2.65 24.65 24.67
CA VAL A 421 2.36 24.99 26.08
C VAL A 421 3.67 25.18 26.85
N ASN A 422 4.61 24.25 26.76
CA ASN A 422 5.92 24.38 27.42
C ASN A 422 6.69 25.63 26.97
N GLN A 423 6.62 25.99 25.69
CA GLN A 423 7.28 27.17 25.15
C GLN A 423 6.63 28.48 25.58
N THR A 424 5.31 28.48 25.75
CA THR A 424 4.52 29.70 26.01
C THR A 424 4.33 29.96 27.51
N LEU A 425 4.05 28.91 28.29
CA LEU A 425 3.68 28.97 29.70
C LEU A 425 4.79 28.46 30.64
N GLY A 426 5.84 27.83 30.09
CA GLY A 426 6.99 27.35 30.85
C GLY A 426 6.87 25.89 31.28
N GLN A 427 8.02 25.34 31.70
CA GLN A 427 8.15 23.92 32.01
C GLN A 427 7.40 23.49 33.28
N ASP A 428 7.29 24.36 34.28
CA ASP A 428 6.60 24.06 35.53
C ASP A 428 5.09 23.79 35.31
N ILE A 429 4.45 24.59 34.45
CA ILE A 429 3.05 24.38 34.03
C ILE A 429 2.91 23.08 33.23
N GLY A 430 3.85 22.81 32.33
CA GLY A 430 3.90 21.53 31.60
C GLY A 430 3.97 20.32 32.53
N ASP A 431 4.81 20.38 33.55
CA ASP A 431 4.96 19.33 34.56
C ASP A 431 3.68 19.12 35.38
N GLU A 432 2.95 20.20 35.70
CA GLU A 432 1.66 20.13 36.39
C GLU A 432 0.57 19.50 35.52
N ILE A 433 0.55 19.86 34.23
CA ILE A 433 -0.34 19.25 33.23
C ILE A 433 -0.07 17.75 33.11
N LEU A 434 1.20 17.34 33.04
CA LEU A 434 1.58 15.93 32.97
C LEU A 434 1.15 15.15 34.21
N LYS A 435 1.28 15.74 35.41
CA LYS A 435 0.80 15.14 36.66
C LYS A 435 -0.73 14.96 36.66
N GLN A 436 -1.46 15.96 36.19
CA GLN A 436 -2.93 15.88 36.09
C GLN A 436 -3.37 14.86 35.04
N ALA A 437 -2.73 14.81 33.87
CA ALA A 437 -3.00 13.81 32.83
C ALA A 437 -2.74 12.39 33.36
N ALA A 438 -1.61 12.20 34.05
CA ALA A 438 -1.28 10.94 34.71
C ALA A 438 -2.32 10.55 35.76
N SER A 439 -2.79 11.49 36.59
CA SER A 439 -3.85 11.24 37.57
C SER A 439 -5.14 10.80 36.90
N ARG A 440 -5.59 11.50 35.85
CA ARG A 440 -6.82 11.16 35.11
C ARG A 440 -6.73 9.76 34.48
N LEU A 441 -5.59 9.41 33.90
CA LEU A 441 -5.34 8.08 33.34
C LEU A 441 -5.29 6.99 34.44
N HIS A 442 -4.69 7.30 35.59
CA HIS A 442 -4.62 6.39 36.72
C HIS A 442 -6.01 6.11 37.32
N ASP A 443 -6.81 7.16 37.52
CA ASP A 443 -8.18 7.07 38.03
C ASP A 443 -9.06 6.26 37.08
N PHE A 444 -8.89 6.45 35.76
CA PHE A 444 -9.57 5.65 34.75
C PHE A 444 -9.12 4.18 34.78
N ALA A 445 -7.82 3.94 34.91
CA ALA A 445 -7.28 2.59 34.87
C ALA A 445 -7.75 1.72 36.05
N GLY A 446 -7.84 2.33 37.25
CA GLY A 446 -8.26 1.66 38.46
C GLY A 446 -7.46 0.40 38.75
N ALA A 447 -8.13 -0.66 39.22
CA ALA A 447 -7.50 -1.96 39.48
C ALA A 447 -7.50 -2.90 38.27
N ARG A 448 -8.25 -2.58 37.21
CA ARG A 448 -8.49 -3.46 36.07
C ARG A 448 -7.51 -3.24 34.92
N HIS A 449 -7.14 -2.00 34.67
CA HIS A 449 -6.29 -1.62 33.55
C HIS A 449 -4.91 -1.21 34.02
N TYR A 450 -3.97 -1.09 33.08
CA TYR A 450 -2.59 -0.74 33.40
C TYR A 450 -2.14 0.48 32.60
N VAL A 451 -1.65 1.50 33.29
CA VAL A 451 -1.16 2.73 32.69
C VAL A 451 0.34 2.88 32.93
N ALA A 452 1.07 3.41 31.96
CA ALA A 452 2.47 3.76 32.07
C ALA A 452 2.77 5.05 31.30
N ARG A 453 3.90 5.70 31.64
CA ARG A 453 4.43 6.84 30.88
C ARG A 453 5.72 6.43 30.18
N LEU A 454 5.81 6.67 28.88
CA LEU A 454 7.01 6.34 28.09
C LEU A 454 8.10 7.41 28.17
N GLY A 455 7.69 8.66 28.36
CA GLY A 455 8.56 9.84 28.39
C GLY A 455 7.87 11.00 27.67
N GLY A 456 8.30 12.25 27.93
CA GLY A 456 7.66 13.42 27.34
C GLY A 456 6.16 13.50 27.67
N ASP A 457 5.34 13.67 26.65
CA ASP A 457 3.87 13.72 26.66
C ASP A 457 3.21 12.38 26.28
N GLU A 458 3.97 11.29 26.18
CA GLU A 458 3.48 9.98 25.74
C GLU A 458 3.08 9.07 26.91
N PHE A 459 1.85 8.55 26.85
CA PHE A 459 1.29 7.59 27.80
C PHE A 459 0.79 6.32 27.11
N VAL A 460 0.88 5.19 27.80
CA VAL A 460 0.35 3.91 27.32
C VAL A 460 -0.70 3.39 28.31
N LEU A 461 -1.82 2.92 27.78
CA LEU A 461 -2.86 2.22 28.52
C LEU A 461 -3.07 0.83 27.92
N LEU A 462 -2.98 -0.19 28.78
CA LEU A 462 -3.35 -1.56 28.46
C LEU A 462 -4.73 -1.84 29.02
N LEU A 463 -5.62 -2.30 28.15
CA LEU A 463 -7.00 -2.64 28.42
C LEU A 463 -7.18 -4.16 28.26
N PRO A 464 -6.85 -4.96 29.31
CA PRO A 464 -7.02 -6.40 29.28
C PRO A 464 -8.50 -6.79 29.47
N GLU A 465 -8.82 -8.02 29.12
CA GLU A 465 -10.13 -8.64 29.35
C GLU A 465 -11.29 -7.81 28.77
N MET A 466 -11.13 -7.32 27.54
CA MET A 466 -12.20 -6.63 26.83
C MET A 466 -13.08 -7.62 26.06
N ASP A 467 -14.39 -7.37 26.02
CA ASP A 467 -15.34 -8.29 25.38
C ASP A 467 -15.29 -8.19 23.85
N ASN A 468 -15.20 -6.98 23.32
CA ASN A 468 -15.18 -6.69 21.89
C ASN A 468 -14.62 -5.28 21.62
N ARG A 469 -14.47 -4.93 20.34
CA ARG A 469 -14.01 -3.61 19.91
C ARG A 469 -14.92 -2.47 20.40
N ALA A 470 -16.24 -2.64 20.41
CA ALA A 470 -17.16 -1.60 20.85
C ALA A 470 -16.98 -1.25 22.35
N ALA A 471 -16.62 -2.22 23.19
CA ALA A 471 -16.26 -1.97 24.58
C ALA A 471 -14.99 -1.12 24.71
N VAL A 472 -14.01 -1.32 23.82
CA VAL A 472 -12.79 -0.50 23.76
C VAL A 472 -13.11 0.92 23.32
N GLU A 473 -13.95 1.09 22.30
CA GLU A 473 -14.40 2.40 21.81
C GLU A 473 -15.13 3.18 22.92
N GLN A 474 -16.08 2.56 23.61
CA GLN A 474 -16.78 3.19 24.73
C GLN A 474 -15.84 3.62 25.88
N ALA A 475 -14.84 2.79 26.19
CA ALA A 475 -13.81 3.11 27.19
C ALA A 475 -12.96 4.32 26.75
N LEU A 476 -12.57 4.37 25.48
CA LEU A 476 -11.78 5.46 24.92
C LEU A 476 -12.57 6.77 24.84
N ASP A 477 -13.84 6.75 24.46
CA ASP A 477 -14.69 7.95 24.43
C ASP A 477 -14.75 8.63 25.81
N GLN A 478 -14.93 7.83 26.87
CA GLN A 478 -14.96 8.34 28.25
C GLN A 478 -13.61 8.93 28.66
N LEU A 479 -12.51 8.26 28.31
CA LEU A 479 -11.18 8.70 28.65
C LEU A 479 -10.76 9.97 27.87
N MET A 480 -11.04 10.03 26.57
CA MET A 480 -10.76 11.20 25.73
C MET A 480 -11.53 12.43 26.22
N ALA A 481 -12.80 12.24 26.63
CA ALA A 481 -13.58 13.31 27.25
C ALA A 481 -13.01 13.74 28.61
N ALA A 482 -12.41 12.84 29.39
CA ALA A 482 -11.75 13.18 30.65
C ALA A 482 -10.43 13.93 30.43
N LEU A 483 -9.64 13.52 29.43
CA LEU A 483 -8.37 14.17 29.07
C LEU A 483 -8.60 15.56 28.47
N SER A 484 -9.69 15.76 27.73
CA SER A 484 -10.02 17.05 27.12
C SER A 484 -10.59 18.11 28.08
N ARG A 485 -10.72 17.81 29.38
CA ARG A 485 -11.14 18.80 30.38
C ARG A 485 -10.01 19.76 30.68
N ASP A 486 -10.33 21.02 30.96
CA ASP A 486 -9.33 22.02 31.31
C ASP A 486 -8.43 21.57 32.48
N TYR A 487 -7.13 21.82 32.34
CA TYR A 487 -6.11 21.55 33.33
C TYR A 487 -5.96 22.78 34.22
N GLN A 488 -5.95 22.58 35.55
CA GLN A 488 -5.87 23.69 36.50
C GLN A 488 -4.40 23.93 36.84
N CYS A 489 -3.82 25.04 36.41
CA CYS A 489 -2.40 25.36 36.61
C CYS A 489 -2.26 26.76 37.20
N ASP A 490 -1.65 26.88 38.38
CA ASP A 490 -1.49 28.15 39.10
C ASP A 490 -2.78 29.01 39.24
N GLY A 491 -3.96 28.36 39.24
CA GLY A 491 -5.27 29.01 39.33
C GLY A 491 -5.91 29.44 38.00
N GLU A 492 -5.25 29.16 36.86
CA GLU A 492 -5.81 29.34 35.52
C GLU A 492 -6.20 28.00 34.87
N ALA A 493 -7.20 28.05 33.99
CA ALA A 493 -7.70 26.89 33.25
C ALA A 493 -7.01 26.81 31.87
N VAL A 494 -6.24 25.76 31.63
CA VAL A 494 -5.53 25.50 30.37
C VAL A 494 -6.26 24.42 29.59
N GLY A 495 -6.81 24.79 28.43
CA GLY A 495 -7.45 23.84 27.52
C GLY A 495 -6.42 23.05 26.71
N MET A 496 -6.52 21.72 26.74
CA MET A 496 -5.66 20.84 25.96
C MET A 496 -6.43 19.57 25.57
N SER A 497 -6.15 19.04 24.38
CA SER A 497 -6.70 17.77 23.92
C SER A 497 -5.63 16.68 23.89
N ALA A 498 -6.05 15.43 23.67
CA ALA A 498 -5.15 14.32 23.43
C ALA A 498 -5.51 13.65 22.11
N SER A 499 -4.53 13.05 21.46
CA SER A 499 -4.73 12.11 20.37
C SER A 499 -4.36 10.71 20.83
N ALA A 500 -5.04 9.68 20.33
CA ALA A 500 -4.75 8.30 20.70
C ALA A 500 -4.64 7.36 19.49
N GLY A 501 -3.72 6.40 19.58
CA GLY A 501 -3.59 5.30 18.64
C GLY A 501 -3.88 3.97 19.31
N VAL A 502 -4.70 3.13 18.68
CA VAL A 502 -5.22 1.91 19.29
C VAL A 502 -4.84 0.70 18.46
N ALA A 503 -4.16 -0.27 19.06
CA ALA A 503 -3.91 -1.57 18.47
C ALA A 503 -4.61 -2.66 19.29
N VAL A 504 -5.24 -3.61 18.61
CA VAL A 504 -5.95 -4.72 19.25
C VAL A 504 -5.22 -6.03 18.97
N TYR A 505 -4.97 -6.81 20.02
CA TYR A 505 -4.49 -8.17 19.88
C TYR A 505 -5.65 -9.10 19.49
N THR A 506 -5.55 -9.75 18.33
CA THR A 506 -6.58 -10.63 17.76
C THR A 506 -6.20 -12.12 17.76
N GLY A 507 -5.40 -12.58 18.72
CA GLY A 507 -5.05 -14.01 18.84
C GLY A 507 -3.92 -14.53 17.91
N ASN A 508 -3.32 -13.67 17.09
CA ASN A 508 -2.18 -14.03 16.22
C ASN A 508 -0.84 -14.03 16.99
N GLU A 509 0.24 -14.62 16.43
CA GLU A 509 1.62 -14.59 17.00
C GLU A 509 2.28 -13.18 16.92
N ILE A 510 1.59 -12.14 17.37
CA ILE A 510 2.08 -10.76 17.38
C ILE A 510 2.77 -10.47 18.72
N SER A 511 3.96 -9.85 18.68
CA SER A 511 4.71 -9.43 19.87
C SER A 511 4.18 -8.13 20.48
N ALA A 512 4.49 -7.88 21.76
CA ALA A 512 4.18 -6.61 22.44
C ALA A 512 4.77 -5.40 21.68
N ASP A 513 6.03 -5.48 21.24
CA ASP A 513 6.67 -4.43 20.41
C ASP A 513 5.91 -4.15 19.10
N SER A 514 5.39 -5.20 18.46
CA SER A 514 4.63 -5.04 17.22
C SER A 514 3.30 -4.32 17.47
N LEU A 515 2.60 -4.68 18.56
CA LEU A 515 1.36 -3.99 18.97
C LEU A 515 1.61 -2.54 19.34
N LEU A 516 2.69 -2.24 20.06
CA LEU A 516 3.03 -0.86 20.42
C LEU A 516 3.34 -0.02 19.18
N ARG A 517 4.07 -0.59 18.21
CA ARG A 517 4.35 0.06 16.92
C ARG A 517 3.08 0.29 16.10
N HIS A 518 2.14 -0.65 16.11
CA HIS A 518 0.84 -0.47 15.46
C HIS A 518 0.02 0.65 16.13
N ALA A 519 0.05 0.73 17.46
CA ALA A 519 -0.60 1.82 18.19
C ALA A 519 0.05 3.18 17.87
N ASP A 520 1.38 3.23 17.76
CA ASP A 520 2.11 4.44 17.33
C ASP A 520 1.73 4.89 15.91
N GLN A 521 1.64 3.95 14.97
CA GLN A 521 1.16 4.23 13.61
C GLN A 521 -0.25 4.80 13.61
N ALA A 522 -1.15 4.22 14.39
CA ALA A 522 -2.51 4.73 14.51
C ALA A 522 -2.56 6.12 15.19
N LEU A 523 -1.69 6.37 16.18
CA LEU A 523 -1.60 7.68 16.83
C LEU A 523 -1.18 8.76 15.84
N TYR A 524 -0.21 8.46 14.98
CA TYR A 524 0.18 9.37 13.89
C TYR A 524 -1.01 9.68 12.96
N GLN A 525 -1.83 8.67 12.64
CA GLN A 525 -3.04 8.86 11.82
C GLN A 525 -4.06 9.76 12.51
N ALA A 526 -4.31 9.58 13.81
CA ALA A 526 -5.18 10.46 14.59
C ALA A 526 -4.71 11.92 14.53
N LYS A 527 -3.39 12.16 14.60
CA LYS A 527 -2.81 13.50 14.52
C LYS A 527 -3.02 14.16 13.15
N ILE A 528 -2.80 13.44 12.04
CA ILE A 528 -2.93 14.03 10.70
C ILE A 528 -4.38 14.16 10.23
N THR A 529 -5.30 13.34 10.75
CA THR A 529 -6.72 13.38 10.39
C THR A 529 -7.53 14.41 11.19
N GLY A 530 -6.89 15.14 12.10
CA GLY A 530 -7.47 16.33 12.74
C GLY A 530 -7.26 16.46 14.24
N ARG A 531 -6.45 15.60 14.88
CA ARG A 531 -6.21 15.60 16.34
C ARG A 531 -7.49 15.43 17.17
N ASN A 532 -7.36 15.44 18.51
CA ASN A 532 -8.47 15.27 19.46
C ASN A 532 -9.39 14.08 19.14
N ARG A 533 -8.78 12.93 18.81
CA ARG A 533 -9.47 11.71 18.41
C ARG A 533 -8.59 10.50 18.64
N TYR A 534 -9.20 9.32 18.58
CA TYR A 534 -8.45 8.08 18.49
C TYR A 534 -8.57 7.47 17.09
N HIS A 535 -7.57 6.69 16.70
CA HIS A 535 -7.61 5.88 15.48
C HIS A 535 -7.27 4.42 15.83
N PHE A 536 -7.97 3.48 15.22
CA PHE A 536 -7.65 2.05 15.34
C PHE A 536 -6.70 1.68 14.22
N PHE A 537 -5.63 0.98 14.56
CA PHE A 537 -4.68 0.45 13.59
C PHE A 537 -5.38 -0.49 12.62
N ASP A 538 -5.22 -0.20 11.33
CA ASP A 538 -5.68 -1.02 10.22
C ASP A 538 -4.57 -1.07 9.18
N ALA A 539 -3.96 -2.25 9.01
CA ALA A 539 -2.76 -2.43 8.19
C ALA A 539 -2.99 -2.02 6.72
N ASP A 540 -4.19 -2.25 6.18
CA ASP A 540 -4.51 -1.95 4.78
C ASP A 540 -4.80 -0.46 4.58
N LEU A 541 -5.44 0.20 5.55
CA LEU A 541 -5.78 1.62 5.48
C LEU A 541 -4.56 2.52 5.74
N ASP A 542 -3.70 2.15 6.68
CA ASP A 542 -2.62 3.01 7.16
C ASP A 542 -1.40 3.03 6.19
N GLU A 543 -1.18 1.96 5.41
CA GLU A 543 -0.15 1.93 4.35
C GLU A 543 -0.54 2.81 3.14
N GLN A 544 -1.83 2.90 2.82
CA GLN A 544 -2.35 3.70 1.72
C GLN A 544 -2.20 5.20 2.00
N VAL A 545 -2.54 5.67 3.21
CA VAL A 545 -2.49 7.09 3.56
C VAL A 545 -1.05 7.64 3.56
N ARG A 546 -0.08 6.89 4.08
CA ARG A 546 1.34 7.31 4.12
C ARG A 546 1.95 7.42 2.72
N THR A 547 1.60 6.47 1.85
CA THR A 547 2.09 6.43 0.47
C THR A 547 1.53 7.60 -0.36
N HIS A 548 0.26 7.95 -0.15
CA HIS A 548 -0.36 9.09 -0.83
C HIS A 548 0.23 10.45 -0.42
N HIS A 549 0.52 10.68 0.86
CA HIS A 549 1.07 11.97 1.30
C HIS A 549 2.50 12.21 0.78
N ASN A 550 3.38 11.20 0.89
CA ASN A 550 4.76 11.32 0.42
C ASN A 550 4.84 11.55 -1.09
N ARG A 551 4.01 10.85 -1.86
CA ARG A 551 3.96 11.02 -3.31
C ARG A 551 3.42 12.39 -3.73
N ARG A 552 2.52 12.99 -2.95
CA ARG A 552 2.02 14.35 -3.24
C ARG A 552 3.11 15.40 -3.10
N THR A 553 3.95 15.27 -2.07
CA THR A 553 5.11 16.15 -1.87
C THR A 553 6.13 15.97 -3.00
N GLU A 554 6.38 14.74 -3.44
CA GLU A 554 7.28 14.42 -4.54
C GLU A 554 6.88 15.13 -5.86
N VAL A 555 5.60 15.07 -6.24
CA VAL A 555 5.09 15.75 -7.45
C VAL A 555 5.21 17.27 -7.33
N ARG A 556 5.00 17.84 -6.14
CA ARG A 556 5.18 19.28 -5.92
C ARG A 556 6.65 19.70 -6.07
N THR A 557 7.57 18.90 -5.55
CA THR A 557 9.01 19.14 -5.70
C THR A 557 9.43 19.05 -7.17
N ALA A 558 8.92 18.07 -7.93
CA ALA A 558 9.19 17.92 -9.36
C ALA A 558 8.79 19.14 -10.20
N LEU A 559 7.68 19.81 -9.84
CA LEU A 559 7.29 21.08 -10.47
C LEU A 559 8.32 22.19 -10.20
N LEU A 560 8.80 22.32 -8.96
CA LEU A 560 9.76 23.34 -8.55
C LEU A 560 11.16 23.11 -9.14
N ASP A 561 11.57 21.84 -9.25
CA ASP A 561 12.87 21.43 -9.77
C ASP A 561 12.91 21.40 -11.31
N GLY A 562 11.80 21.77 -11.97
CA GLY A 562 11.73 21.83 -13.43
C GLY A 562 11.84 20.46 -14.10
N GLU A 563 11.32 19.42 -13.47
CA GLU A 563 11.33 18.04 -13.97
C GLU A 563 10.13 17.72 -14.89
N LEU A 564 9.14 18.61 -14.95
CA LEU A 564 7.99 18.46 -15.85
C LEU A 564 8.34 18.89 -17.28
N ARG A 565 7.80 18.17 -18.27
CA ARG A 565 7.99 18.42 -19.71
C ARG A 565 6.68 18.21 -20.46
N LEU A 566 6.49 18.93 -21.56
CA LEU A 566 5.39 18.68 -22.49
C LEU A 566 5.88 17.88 -23.69
N TYR A 567 5.14 16.83 -24.01
CA TYR A 567 5.25 16.09 -25.26
C TYR A 567 4.06 16.46 -26.12
N TYR A 568 4.22 16.42 -27.43
CA TYR A 568 3.22 16.91 -28.36
C TYR A 568 2.80 15.80 -29.31
N GLN A 569 1.49 15.59 -29.42
CA GLN A 569 0.92 14.63 -30.34
C GLN A 569 0.19 15.33 -31.49
N PRO A 570 0.55 15.06 -32.76
CA PRO A 570 -0.09 15.69 -33.91
C PRO A 570 -1.56 15.33 -34.09
N LYS A 571 -2.36 16.36 -34.39
CA LYS A 571 -3.75 16.26 -34.87
C LYS A 571 -3.76 16.46 -36.39
N LEU A 572 -4.42 15.57 -37.11
CA LEU A 572 -4.39 15.54 -38.58
C LEU A 572 -5.81 15.64 -39.17
N ASP A 573 -5.98 16.52 -40.16
CA ASP A 573 -7.11 16.49 -41.10
C ASP A 573 -6.72 15.55 -42.26
N MET A 574 -7.22 14.32 -42.21
CA MET A 574 -6.85 13.27 -43.18
C MET A 574 -7.31 13.61 -44.59
N ARG A 575 -8.51 14.21 -44.73
CA ARG A 575 -9.09 14.52 -46.04
C ARG A 575 -8.29 15.60 -46.75
N LYS A 576 -7.79 16.58 -46.01
CA LYS A 576 -6.92 17.65 -46.54
C LYS A 576 -5.44 17.33 -46.45
N ALA A 577 -5.07 16.16 -45.93
CA ALA A 577 -3.69 15.71 -45.79
C ALA A 577 -2.81 16.75 -45.05
N ARG A 578 -3.34 17.39 -44.00
CA ARG A 578 -2.64 18.48 -43.29
C ARG A 578 -2.73 18.34 -41.78
N ILE A 579 -1.66 18.76 -41.11
CA ILE A 579 -1.63 18.90 -39.66
C ILE A 579 -2.45 20.13 -39.28
N VAL A 580 -3.36 19.97 -38.32
CA VAL A 580 -4.23 21.06 -37.83
C VAL A 580 -3.76 21.61 -36.49
N GLY A 581 -2.98 20.83 -35.74
CA GLY A 581 -2.53 21.21 -34.41
C GLY A 581 -1.83 20.09 -33.69
N MET A 582 -1.62 20.28 -32.38
CA MET A 582 -0.94 19.35 -31.50
C MET A 582 -1.68 19.28 -30.16
N GLU A 583 -1.79 18.10 -29.57
CA GLU A 583 -2.17 17.98 -28.16
C GLU A 583 -0.93 18.01 -27.28
N ALA A 584 -0.92 18.89 -26.27
CA ALA A 584 0.14 19.00 -25.28
C ALA A 584 -0.11 18.02 -24.13
N LEU A 585 0.77 17.03 -24.02
CA LEU A 585 0.69 15.91 -23.10
C LEU A 585 1.80 16.00 -22.06
N LEU A 586 1.40 16.17 -20.79
CA LEU A 586 2.32 16.27 -19.67
C LEU A 586 3.14 14.98 -19.49
N ARG A 587 4.43 15.13 -19.21
CA ARG A 587 5.36 14.07 -18.82
C ARG A 587 6.18 14.53 -17.63
N TRP A 588 6.57 13.58 -16.79
CA TRP A 588 7.51 13.83 -15.70
C TRP A 588 8.84 13.15 -15.99
N GLN A 589 9.89 13.95 -16.16
CA GLN A 589 11.26 13.48 -16.36
C GLN A 589 11.91 13.16 -15.01
N HIS A 590 11.50 12.04 -14.42
CA HIS A 590 11.93 11.65 -13.10
C HIS A 590 13.40 11.20 -13.08
N PRO A 591 14.23 11.64 -12.11
CA PRO A 591 15.68 11.39 -12.09
C PRO A 591 16.05 9.90 -12.03
N LEU A 592 15.31 9.09 -11.28
CA LEU A 592 15.52 7.64 -11.17
C LEU A 592 14.72 6.78 -12.17
N ARG A 593 13.51 7.22 -12.55
CA ARG A 593 12.55 6.40 -13.32
C ARG A 593 12.51 6.74 -14.82
N GLY A 594 13.17 7.80 -15.24
CA GLY A 594 13.06 8.31 -16.61
C GLY A 594 11.72 9.00 -16.85
N VAL A 595 11.20 8.91 -18.07
CA VAL A 595 9.96 9.58 -18.47
C VAL A 595 8.74 8.81 -17.93
N VAL A 596 8.03 9.42 -16.99
CA VAL A 596 6.82 8.91 -16.36
C VAL A 596 5.58 9.56 -17.00
N GLY A 597 4.55 8.75 -17.27
CA GLY A 597 3.30 9.20 -17.87
C GLY A 597 2.33 9.85 -16.87
N PRO A 598 1.37 10.66 -17.34
CA PRO A 598 0.46 11.42 -16.47
C PRO A 598 -0.43 10.51 -15.60
N GLY A 599 -0.83 9.33 -16.11
CA GLY A 599 -1.64 8.36 -15.36
C GLY A 599 -0.99 7.83 -14.08
N ASP A 600 0.34 7.89 -13.97
CA ASP A 600 1.06 7.39 -12.79
C ASP A 600 1.16 8.43 -11.65
N PHE A 601 0.98 9.72 -11.95
CA PHE A 601 1.20 10.79 -10.96
C PHE A 601 0.10 11.84 -10.84
N LEU A 602 -0.68 12.12 -11.88
CA LEU A 602 -1.79 13.07 -11.79
C LEU A 602 -2.90 12.65 -10.80
N PRO A 603 -3.32 11.36 -10.71
CA PRO A 603 -4.33 10.95 -9.73
C PRO A 603 -3.93 11.21 -8.27
N ILE A 604 -2.63 11.35 -7.99
CA ILE A 604 -2.09 11.60 -6.65
C ILE A 604 -2.36 13.05 -6.20
N VAL A 605 -2.37 13.99 -7.16
CA VAL A 605 -2.49 15.43 -6.91
C VAL A 605 -3.83 16.03 -7.35
N GLU A 606 -4.68 15.26 -8.04
CA GLU A 606 -5.96 15.69 -8.63
C GLU A 606 -6.87 16.47 -7.65
N HIS A 607 -6.91 16.05 -6.38
CA HIS A 607 -7.71 16.69 -5.33
C HIS A 607 -6.89 17.63 -4.44
N SER A 608 -5.81 18.22 -4.94
CA SER A 608 -4.95 19.16 -4.20
C SER A 608 -4.64 20.41 -5.02
N ASP A 609 -4.18 21.50 -4.40
CA ASP A 609 -3.82 22.72 -5.14
C ASP A 609 -2.60 22.53 -6.06
N VAL A 610 -1.83 21.46 -5.88
CA VAL A 610 -0.70 21.13 -6.77
C VAL A 610 -1.16 20.88 -8.21
N ILE A 611 -2.38 20.35 -8.44
CA ILE A 611 -2.90 20.17 -9.80
C ILE A 611 -3.16 21.52 -10.51
N VAL A 612 -3.48 22.55 -9.73
CA VAL A 612 -3.73 23.91 -10.24
C VAL A 612 -2.39 24.53 -10.63
N ASP A 613 -1.38 24.40 -9.77
CA ASP A 613 -0.03 24.88 -10.05
C ASP A 613 0.56 24.21 -11.31
N ILE A 614 0.36 22.90 -11.46
CA ILE A 614 0.73 22.14 -12.67
C ILE A 614 -0.05 22.66 -13.88
N GLY A 615 -1.37 22.81 -13.77
CA GLY A 615 -2.22 23.26 -14.87
C GLY A 615 -1.81 24.63 -15.43
N GLU A 616 -1.45 25.57 -14.55
CA GLU A 616 -0.92 26.86 -15.00
C GLU A 616 0.46 26.76 -15.64
N TRP A 617 1.33 25.91 -15.10
CA TRP A 617 2.64 25.66 -15.71
C TRP A 617 2.49 25.08 -17.12
N VAL A 618 1.57 24.12 -17.30
CA VAL A 618 1.25 23.52 -18.60
C VAL A 618 0.76 24.58 -19.58
N LEU A 619 -0.16 25.46 -19.16
CA LEU A 619 -0.67 26.54 -20.02
C LEU A 619 0.44 27.49 -20.48
N ARG A 620 1.31 27.94 -19.57
CA ARG A 620 2.43 28.81 -19.93
C ARG A 620 3.41 28.14 -20.89
N GLU A 621 3.76 26.88 -20.63
CA GLU A 621 4.70 26.14 -21.47
C GLU A 621 4.11 25.82 -22.86
N ALA A 622 2.80 25.52 -22.93
CA ALA A 622 2.10 25.32 -24.19
C ALA A 622 2.04 26.62 -25.03
N LEU A 623 1.71 27.77 -24.42
CA LEU A 623 1.69 29.07 -25.10
C LEU A 623 3.09 29.50 -25.56
N ARG A 624 4.11 29.27 -24.73
CA ARG A 624 5.51 29.49 -25.09
C ARG A 624 5.89 28.67 -26.33
N GLN A 625 5.58 27.38 -26.33
CA GLN A 625 5.88 26.51 -27.47
C GLN A 625 5.09 26.88 -28.73
N LEU A 626 3.84 27.30 -28.56
CA LEU A 626 3.00 27.76 -29.65
C LEU A 626 3.62 28.99 -30.32
N GLN A 627 4.08 29.97 -29.55
CA GLN A 627 4.76 31.16 -30.06
C GLN A 627 5.95 30.79 -30.97
N ASP A 628 6.75 29.81 -30.56
CA ASP A 628 7.89 29.30 -31.35
C ASP A 628 7.42 28.66 -32.67
N TRP A 629 6.34 27.87 -32.65
CA TRP A 629 5.82 27.19 -33.84
C TRP A 629 5.01 28.06 -34.78
N ARG A 630 4.51 29.22 -34.35
CA ARG A 630 3.79 30.15 -35.23
C ARG A 630 4.67 30.62 -36.41
N ALA A 631 5.98 30.69 -36.22
CA ALA A 631 6.93 31.02 -37.27
C ALA A 631 6.97 29.95 -38.39
N PHE A 632 6.59 28.71 -38.07
CA PHE A 632 6.54 27.58 -39.00
C PHE A 632 5.16 27.45 -39.67
N ASP A 633 4.09 27.34 -38.89
CA ASP A 633 2.72 27.38 -39.40
C ASP A 633 1.80 28.12 -38.40
N ALA A 634 1.36 29.31 -38.80
CA ALA A 634 0.52 30.17 -37.96
C ALA A 634 -0.90 29.62 -37.71
N ARG A 635 -1.25 28.46 -38.29
CA ARG A 635 -2.58 27.83 -38.17
C ARG A 635 -2.64 26.68 -37.16
N TRP A 636 -1.51 26.29 -36.56
CA TRP A 636 -1.50 25.19 -35.60
C TRP A 636 -2.15 25.61 -34.29
N VAL A 637 -3.14 24.83 -33.87
CA VAL A 637 -3.78 24.95 -32.56
C VAL A 637 -3.05 24.02 -31.57
N ILE A 638 -2.82 24.47 -30.34
CA ILE A 638 -2.39 23.59 -29.26
C ILE A 638 -3.55 23.33 -28.32
N SER A 639 -3.80 22.06 -28.05
CA SER A 639 -4.83 21.62 -27.13
C SER A 639 -4.23 21.20 -25.80
N VAL A 640 -4.83 21.64 -24.69
CA VAL A 640 -4.34 21.42 -23.33
C VAL A 640 -5.44 20.83 -22.45
N ASN A 641 -5.13 19.71 -21.82
CA ASN A 641 -5.99 19.09 -20.82
C ASN A 641 -6.06 19.90 -19.52
N ILE A 642 -7.28 20.22 -19.07
CA ILE A 642 -7.51 20.96 -17.83
C ILE A 642 -8.29 20.10 -16.82
N ALA A 643 -7.68 19.90 -15.65
CA ALA A 643 -8.30 19.19 -14.54
C ALA A 643 -9.52 19.95 -13.97
N ALA A 644 -10.55 19.20 -13.54
CA ALA A 644 -11.79 19.75 -13.00
C ALA A 644 -11.57 20.81 -11.90
N ARG A 645 -10.69 20.50 -10.94
CA ARG A 645 -10.37 21.40 -9.82
C ARG A 645 -9.74 22.71 -10.29
N HIS A 646 -8.92 22.69 -11.34
CA HIS A 646 -8.34 23.90 -11.89
C HIS A 646 -9.40 24.73 -12.62
N PHE A 647 -10.21 24.08 -13.46
CA PHE A 647 -11.26 24.72 -14.25
C PHE A 647 -12.33 25.39 -13.39
N GLN A 648 -12.80 24.73 -12.32
CA GLN A 648 -13.91 25.20 -11.48
C GLN A 648 -13.50 26.24 -10.42
N ARG A 649 -12.29 26.79 -10.49
CA ARG A 649 -11.91 27.86 -9.55
C ARG A 649 -12.64 29.15 -9.89
N ALA A 650 -13.05 29.88 -8.86
CA ALA A 650 -13.68 31.18 -9.02
C ALA A 650 -12.79 32.22 -9.74
N ASP A 651 -11.47 32.09 -9.61
CA ASP A 651 -10.47 32.97 -10.22
C ASP A 651 -9.86 32.43 -11.53
N PHE A 652 -10.39 31.33 -12.10
CA PHE A 652 -9.80 30.67 -13.27
C PHE A 652 -9.69 31.61 -14.48
N VAL A 653 -10.78 32.31 -14.84
CA VAL A 653 -10.82 33.21 -16.02
C VAL A 653 -9.86 34.38 -15.85
N GLU A 654 -9.77 34.95 -14.64
CA GLU A 654 -8.84 36.05 -14.32
C GLU A 654 -7.38 35.60 -14.50
N ARG A 655 -7.04 34.42 -13.95
CA ARG A 655 -5.68 33.86 -14.06
C ARG A 655 -5.34 33.47 -15.49
N LEU A 656 -6.26 32.86 -16.22
CA LEU A 656 -6.08 32.54 -17.64
C LEU A 656 -5.85 33.80 -18.47
N THR A 657 -6.60 34.87 -18.21
CA THR A 657 -6.40 36.19 -18.86
C THR A 657 -5.01 36.74 -18.57
N ALA A 658 -4.54 36.63 -17.32
CA ALA A 658 -3.19 37.03 -16.95
C ALA A 658 -2.12 36.22 -17.68
N ILE A 659 -2.29 34.89 -17.78
CA ILE A 659 -1.39 34.00 -18.52
C ILE A 659 -1.35 34.36 -20.01
N LEU A 660 -2.50 34.60 -20.66
CA LEU A 660 -2.54 35.01 -22.08
C LEU A 660 -1.83 36.35 -22.31
N ALA A 661 -1.95 37.29 -21.36
CA ALA A 661 -1.28 38.59 -21.44
C ALA A 661 0.27 38.48 -21.39
N GLU A 662 0.82 37.37 -20.86
CA GLU A 662 2.26 37.09 -20.93
C GLU A 662 2.72 36.79 -22.38
N PHE A 663 1.81 36.39 -23.29
CA PHE A 663 2.09 35.96 -24.66
C PHE A 663 1.25 36.73 -25.72
N PRO A 664 1.45 38.05 -25.90
CA PRO A 664 0.62 38.88 -26.77
C PRO A 664 0.69 38.52 -28.26
N ASP A 665 1.76 37.82 -28.68
CA ASP A 665 1.92 37.35 -30.05
C ASP A 665 1.18 36.04 -30.34
N VAL A 666 0.47 35.46 -29.36
CA VAL A 666 -0.30 34.24 -29.54
C VAL A 666 -1.79 34.58 -29.49
N PRO A 667 -2.50 34.50 -30.63
CA PRO A 667 -3.95 34.66 -30.68
C PRO A 667 -4.63 33.62 -29.79
N PRO A 668 -5.60 34.01 -28.93
CA PRO A 668 -6.27 33.07 -28.02
C PRO A 668 -7.01 31.92 -28.70
N ASP A 669 -7.42 32.08 -29.96
CA ASP A 669 -8.08 31.05 -30.78
C ASP A 669 -7.16 29.90 -31.19
N MET A 670 -5.85 30.05 -30.96
CA MET A 670 -4.86 28.99 -31.18
C MET A 670 -4.67 28.11 -29.94
N LEU A 671 -5.35 28.42 -28.82
CA LEU A 671 -5.41 27.58 -27.63
C LEU A 671 -6.78 26.90 -27.57
N GLU A 672 -6.78 25.58 -27.45
CA GLU A 672 -7.97 24.77 -27.20
C GLU A 672 -7.86 24.11 -25.82
N LEU A 673 -8.90 24.24 -25.00
CA LEU A 673 -8.94 23.59 -23.69
C LEU A 673 -9.75 22.30 -23.76
N GLU A 674 -9.16 21.21 -23.30
CA GLU A 674 -9.76 19.89 -23.26
C GLU A 674 -10.26 19.61 -21.84
N ILE A 675 -11.55 19.26 -21.73
CA ILE A 675 -12.21 18.97 -20.45
C ILE A 675 -12.86 17.60 -20.55
N LEU A 676 -12.58 16.74 -19.56
CA LEU A 676 -13.22 15.43 -19.43
C LEU A 676 -14.74 15.56 -19.30
N GLU A 677 -15.47 14.68 -19.98
CA GLU A 677 -16.94 14.59 -19.91
C GLU A 677 -17.43 14.54 -18.45
N SER A 678 -16.86 13.63 -17.65
CA SER A 678 -17.26 13.40 -16.25
C SER A 678 -17.11 14.63 -15.36
N SER A 679 -16.09 15.46 -15.63
CA SER A 679 -15.80 16.68 -14.86
C SER A 679 -16.83 17.78 -15.12
N ALA A 680 -17.33 17.86 -16.35
CA ALA A 680 -18.36 18.82 -16.75
C ALA A 680 -19.75 18.53 -16.15
N LEU A 681 -20.00 17.30 -15.68
CA LEU A 681 -21.32 16.86 -15.19
C LEU A 681 -21.64 17.28 -13.74
N SER A 682 -20.64 17.70 -12.96
CA SER A 682 -20.80 18.01 -11.54
C SER A 682 -21.57 19.32 -11.27
N ASP A 683 -21.30 20.37 -12.06
CA ASP A 683 -22.05 21.64 -12.05
C ASP A 683 -22.06 22.31 -13.44
N ILE A 684 -23.02 21.89 -14.26
CA ILE A 684 -23.13 22.29 -15.67
C ILE A 684 -23.38 23.79 -15.84
N ALA A 685 -24.13 24.41 -14.92
CA ALA A 685 -24.44 25.84 -15.05
C ALA A 685 -23.19 26.69 -14.81
N HIS A 686 -22.40 26.32 -13.79
CA HIS A 686 -21.14 26.97 -13.51
C HIS A 686 -20.11 26.75 -14.63
N VAL A 687 -19.90 25.49 -15.04
CA VAL A 687 -19.00 25.11 -16.14
C VAL A 687 -19.35 25.85 -17.43
N ARG A 688 -20.64 25.93 -17.79
CA ARG A 688 -21.12 26.68 -18.95
C ARG A 688 -20.73 28.16 -18.88
N SER A 689 -20.87 28.79 -17.70
CA SER A 689 -20.49 30.21 -17.54
C SER A 689 -19.00 30.40 -17.81
N ILE A 690 -18.15 29.57 -17.22
CA ILE A 690 -16.69 29.65 -17.39
C ILE A 690 -16.31 29.44 -18.86
N MET A 691 -16.92 28.47 -19.55
CA MET A 691 -16.66 28.24 -20.97
C MET A 691 -17.04 29.45 -21.82
N LEU A 692 -18.21 30.07 -21.59
CA LEU A 692 -18.62 31.27 -22.31
C LEU A 692 -17.68 32.45 -22.05
N ASP A 693 -17.23 32.63 -20.81
CA ASP A 693 -16.29 33.68 -20.43
C ASP A 693 -14.92 33.47 -21.10
N CYS A 694 -14.45 32.23 -21.20
CA CYS A 694 -13.22 31.89 -21.91
C CYS A 694 -13.37 32.03 -23.44
N GLN A 695 -14.51 31.66 -24.01
CA GLN A 695 -14.81 31.86 -25.43
C GLN A 695 -14.90 33.34 -25.79
N ALA A 696 -15.33 34.21 -24.88
CA ALA A 696 -15.27 35.65 -25.06
C ALA A 696 -13.83 36.18 -25.17
N LEU A 697 -12.84 35.45 -24.62
CA LEU A 697 -11.42 35.71 -24.82
C LEU A 697 -10.90 35.16 -26.16
N GLY A 698 -11.68 34.31 -26.84
CA GLY A 698 -11.33 33.66 -28.11
C GLY A 698 -10.88 32.20 -27.98
N ILE A 699 -10.95 31.59 -26.79
CA ILE A 699 -10.48 30.21 -26.56
C ILE A 699 -11.52 29.19 -27.00
N SER A 700 -11.06 28.10 -27.63
CA SER A 700 -11.90 26.98 -28.07
C SER A 700 -11.99 25.89 -27.00
N PHE A 701 -13.08 25.13 -26.98
CA PHE A 701 -13.22 23.98 -26.07
C PHE A 701 -13.45 22.66 -26.81
N ALA A 702 -12.77 21.63 -26.33
CA ALA A 702 -13.00 20.25 -26.72
C ALA A 702 -13.48 19.43 -25.51
N LEU A 703 -14.50 18.60 -25.72
CA LEU A 703 -14.92 17.61 -24.73
C LEU A 703 -14.21 16.29 -24.96
N ASP A 704 -13.50 15.83 -23.94
CA ASP A 704 -12.64 14.64 -23.98
C ASP A 704 -13.30 13.39 -23.37
N ASP A 705 -12.80 12.20 -23.74
CA ASP A 705 -13.26 10.86 -23.33
C ASP A 705 -14.77 10.59 -23.59
N PHE A 706 -15.34 11.21 -24.63
CA PHE A 706 -16.78 11.15 -24.85
C PHE A 706 -17.26 9.73 -25.22
N GLY A 707 -18.24 9.23 -24.47
CA GLY A 707 -18.91 7.94 -24.70
C GLY A 707 -18.56 6.82 -23.72
N THR A 708 -17.61 7.05 -22.81
CA THR A 708 -17.24 6.09 -21.75
C THR A 708 -18.17 6.13 -20.53
N GLY A 709 -19.04 7.13 -20.43
CA GLY A 709 -20.02 7.32 -19.35
C GLY A 709 -21.49 7.29 -19.78
N TYR A 710 -22.41 7.52 -18.83
CA TYR A 710 -23.85 7.69 -19.10
C TYR A 710 -24.11 9.09 -19.69
N SER A 711 -23.74 9.30 -20.95
CA SER A 711 -23.92 10.59 -21.63
C SER A 711 -25.40 10.95 -21.72
N SER A 712 -25.85 11.95 -20.96
CA SER A 712 -27.15 12.56 -21.23
C SER A 712 -26.98 13.56 -22.36
N MET A 713 -27.53 13.25 -23.53
CA MET A 713 -27.62 14.14 -24.70
C MET A 713 -28.16 15.54 -24.35
N SER A 714 -28.90 15.65 -23.25
CA SER A 714 -29.38 16.92 -22.69
C SER A 714 -28.27 17.83 -22.15
N TYR A 715 -27.12 17.29 -21.75
CA TYR A 715 -25.98 18.03 -21.22
C TYR A 715 -25.09 18.59 -22.32
N LEU A 716 -24.81 17.78 -23.36
CA LEU A 716 -24.04 18.25 -24.51
C LEU A 716 -24.69 19.48 -25.16
N LYS A 717 -26.03 19.51 -25.25
CA LYS A 717 -26.78 20.68 -25.74
C LYS A 717 -26.56 21.96 -24.91
N ARG A 718 -26.18 21.83 -23.64
CA ARG A 718 -26.02 22.96 -22.71
C ARG A 718 -24.58 23.45 -22.60
N LEU A 719 -23.59 22.68 -23.04
CA LEU A 719 -22.19 23.10 -23.00
C LEU A 719 -21.81 23.71 -24.36
N PRO A 720 -21.21 24.92 -24.40
CA PRO A 720 -20.78 25.53 -25.64
C PRO A 720 -19.43 24.93 -26.07
N ALA A 721 -19.36 23.62 -26.32
CA ALA A 721 -18.15 23.00 -26.84
C ALA A 721 -18.02 23.28 -28.35
N ASP A 722 -16.79 23.32 -28.85
CA ASP A 722 -16.49 23.48 -30.28
C ASP A 722 -16.16 22.14 -30.93
N MET A 723 -15.51 21.25 -30.17
CA MET A 723 -15.06 19.94 -30.62
C MET A 723 -15.44 18.83 -29.64
N LEU A 724 -15.66 17.64 -30.18
CA LEU A 724 -15.89 16.42 -29.42
C LEU A 724 -14.81 15.40 -29.79
N LYS A 725 -14.07 14.92 -28.79
CA LYS A 725 -13.05 13.89 -28.94
C LYS A 725 -13.66 12.51 -28.66
N ILE A 726 -13.58 11.60 -29.63
CA ILE A 726 -14.05 10.22 -29.48
C ILE A 726 -12.95 9.41 -28.77
N ASP A 727 -13.31 8.79 -27.65
CA ASP A 727 -12.38 8.02 -26.83
C ASP A 727 -11.66 6.91 -27.63
N GLN A 728 -10.35 6.79 -27.39
CA GLN A 728 -9.48 5.80 -28.02
C GLN A 728 -9.95 4.35 -27.84
N SER A 729 -10.67 4.00 -26.76
CA SER A 729 -11.14 2.65 -26.49
C SER A 729 -12.10 2.17 -27.58
N PHE A 730 -12.98 3.05 -28.05
CA PHE A 730 -13.91 2.72 -29.13
C PHE A 730 -13.18 2.68 -30.47
N VAL A 731 -12.33 3.66 -30.74
CA VAL A 731 -11.63 3.79 -32.02
C VAL A 731 -10.65 2.64 -32.26
N ARG A 732 -9.92 2.18 -31.25
CA ARG A 732 -8.97 1.05 -31.38
C ARG A 732 -9.65 -0.28 -31.75
N ASN A 733 -10.89 -0.46 -31.30
CA ASN A 733 -11.61 -1.71 -31.47
C ASN A 733 -12.62 -1.67 -32.63
N MET A 734 -12.97 -0.48 -33.16
CA MET A 734 -14.04 -0.34 -34.17
C MET A 734 -13.84 -1.17 -35.45
N LEU A 735 -12.61 -1.58 -35.77
CA LEU A 735 -12.36 -2.45 -36.95
C LEU A 735 -12.73 -3.92 -36.69
N VAL A 736 -12.72 -4.35 -35.43
CA VAL A 736 -12.96 -5.75 -35.03
C VAL A 736 -14.29 -5.92 -34.30
N ASP A 737 -14.70 -4.92 -33.52
CA ASP A 737 -15.93 -4.87 -32.73
C ASP A 737 -16.98 -3.95 -33.39
N ARG A 738 -18.19 -4.48 -33.59
CA ARG A 738 -19.28 -3.72 -34.20
C ARG A 738 -19.98 -2.80 -33.22
N ASP A 739 -19.99 -3.11 -31.94
CA ASP A 739 -20.62 -2.26 -30.94
C ASP A 739 -19.82 -0.97 -30.79
N ASP A 740 -18.49 -1.08 -30.72
CA ASP A 740 -17.59 0.08 -30.74
C ASP A 740 -17.71 0.85 -32.06
N LEU A 741 -17.84 0.18 -33.20
CA LEU A 741 -18.10 0.85 -34.49
C LEU A 741 -19.42 1.63 -34.50
N HIS A 742 -20.50 1.06 -33.95
CA HIS A 742 -21.78 1.75 -33.84
C HIS A 742 -21.70 2.94 -32.88
N LEU A 743 -20.95 2.83 -31.77
CA LEU A 743 -20.71 3.93 -30.84
C LEU A 743 -19.96 5.07 -31.54
N VAL A 744 -18.84 4.79 -32.20
CA VAL A 744 -18.10 5.80 -32.98
C VAL A 744 -19.02 6.50 -33.99
N SER A 745 -19.81 5.73 -34.74
CA SER A 745 -20.77 6.28 -35.69
C SER A 745 -21.85 7.16 -35.02
N ALA A 746 -22.42 6.72 -33.89
CA ALA A 746 -23.43 7.46 -33.16
C ALA A 746 -22.88 8.80 -32.65
N VAL A 747 -21.66 8.79 -32.12
CA VAL A 747 -20.95 9.99 -31.65
C VAL A 747 -20.71 10.97 -32.80
N ILE A 748 -20.25 10.50 -33.97
CA ILE A 748 -20.08 11.35 -35.16
C ILE A 748 -21.41 11.96 -35.61
N GLY A 749 -22.48 11.17 -35.65
CA GLY A 749 -23.82 11.65 -36.02
C GLY A 749 -24.37 12.69 -35.03
N LEU A 750 -24.07 12.51 -33.74
CA LEU A 750 -24.46 13.40 -32.67
C LEU A 750 -23.70 14.73 -32.72
N ALA A 751 -22.38 14.70 -32.88
CA ALA A 751 -21.56 15.90 -33.08
C ALA A 751 -22.07 16.73 -34.27
N LYS A 752 -22.33 16.08 -35.41
CA LYS A 752 -22.90 16.73 -36.60
C LYS A 752 -24.27 17.37 -36.35
N SER A 753 -25.14 16.70 -35.58
CA SER A 753 -26.48 17.20 -35.27
C SER A 753 -26.46 18.45 -34.39
N PHE A 754 -25.42 18.62 -33.57
CA PHE A 754 -25.22 19.79 -32.72
C PHE A 754 -24.29 20.84 -33.34
N GLY A 755 -23.77 20.60 -34.56
CA GLY A 755 -22.84 21.51 -35.24
C GLY A 755 -21.44 21.54 -34.63
N LEU A 756 -21.06 20.49 -33.91
CA LEU A 756 -19.75 20.33 -33.27
C LEU A 756 -18.74 19.72 -34.24
N GLY A 757 -17.47 20.14 -34.12
CA GLY A 757 -16.34 19.40 -34.69
C GLY A 757 -16.20 18.03 -34.02
N VAL A 758 -15.65 17.05 -34.74
CA VAL A 758 -15.36 15.73 -34.19
C VAL A 758 -13.94 15.31 -34.55
N ILE A 759 -13.21 14.83 -33.55
CA ILE A 759 -11.88 14.25 -33.70
C ILE A 759 -11.86 12.87 -33.06
N ALA A 760 -11.27 11.88 -33.74
CA ALA A 760 -11.16 10.53 -33.20
C ALA A 760 -9.74 10.26 -32.68
N GLU A 761 -9.66 9.78 -31.44
CA GLU A 761 -8.39 9.46 -30.79
C GLU A 761 -8.02 8.00 -30.94
N GLY A 762 -6.75 7.66 -30.69
CA GLY A 762 -6.32 6.26 -30.68
C GLY A 762 -6.29 5.61 -32.06
N VAL A 763 -6.16 6.39 -33.14
CA VAL A 763 -5.93 5.85 -34.49
C VAL A 763 -4.56 5.18 -34.56
N GLU A 764 -4.54 3.84 -34.54
CA GLU A 764 -3.29 3.06 -34.54
C GLU A 764 -2.81 2.65 -35.93
N THR A 765 -3.72 2.57 -36.89
CA THR A 765 -3.42 2.06 -38.24
C THR A 765 -4.10 2.91 -39.31
N MET A 766 -3.64 2.76 -40.54
CA MET A 766 -4.19 3.49 -41.67
C MET A 766 -5.66 3.11 -41.92
N GLU A 767 -6.04 1.86 -41.66
CA GLU A 767 -7.39 1.32 -41.81
C GLU A 767 -8.39 2.01 -40.86
N HIS A 768 -7.95 2.34 -39.65
CA HIS A 768 -8.75 3.12 -38.71
C HIS A 768 -9.09 4.49 -39.31
N GLY A 769 -8.09 5.20 -39.83
CA GLY A 769 -8.28 6.51 -40.47
C GLY A 769 -9.18 6.46 -41.71
N ALA A 770 -9.00 5.43 -42.56
CA ALA A 770 -9.85 5.21 -43.72
C ALA A 770 -11.32 4.98 -43.34
N MET A 771 -11.59 4.20 -42.29
CA MET A 771 -12.95 3.96 -41.81
C MET A 771 -13.56 5.23 -41.20
N LEU A 772 -12.81 5.99 -40.40
CA LEU A 772 -13.29 7.24 -39.79
C LEU A 772 -13.68 8.29 -40.84
N MET A 773 -12.86 8.49 -41.88
CA MET A 773 -13.21 9.38 -43.00
C MET A 773 -14.51 8.96 -43.68
N ARG A 774 -14.69 7.65 -43.87
CA ARG A 774 -15.92 7.09 -44.44
C ARG A 774 -17.11 7.26 -43.50
N LEU A 775 -16.92 7.28 -42.19
CA LEU A 775 -17.98 7.60 -41.22
C LEU A 775 -18.28 9.11 -41.14
N GLY A 776 -17.43 9.95 -41.73
CA GLY A 776 -17.57 11.41 -41.73
C GLY A 776 -16.74 12.13 -40.67
N CYS A 777 -15.76 11.46 -40.07
CA CYS A 777 -14.77 12.03 -39.17
C CYS A 777 -13.44 12.22 -39.92
N ASP A 778 -13.11 13.47 -40.25
CA ASP A 778 -11.90 13.79 -41.01
C ASP A 778 -10.69 14.13 -40.11
N LEU A 779 -10.94 14.50 -38.85
CA LEU A 779 -9.91 14.86 -37.88
C LEU A 779 -9.54 13.64 -37.02
N VAL A 780 -8.26 13.37 -36.85
CA VAL A 780 -7.77 12.24 -36.06
C VAL A 780 -6.50 12.54 -35.30
N GLN A 781 -6.30 11.73 -34.27
CA GLN A 781 -5.08 11.67 -33.48
C GLN A 781 -4.79 10.21 -33.11
N GLY A 782 -3.51 9.83 -33.06
CA GLY A 782 -3.13 8.49 -32.63
C GLY A 782 -1.74 8.04 -33.10
N TYR A 783 -1.33 6.87 -32.62
CA TYR A 783 0.01 6.34 -32.87
C TYR A 783 0.27 5.91 -34.31
N GLY A 784 -0.78 5.67 -35.10
CA GLY A 784 -0.68 5.44 -36.54
C GLY A 784 -0.23 6.68 -37.31
N ILE A 785 -0.35 7.87 -36.71
CA ILE A 785 0.17 9.14 -37.25
C ILE A 785 1.56 9.38 -36.66
N ALA A 786 1.60 9.56 -35.34
CA ALA A 786 2.82 9.67 -34.55
C ALA A 786 2.56 9.42 -33.06
N ARG A 787 3.59 8.93 -32.37
CA ARG A 787 3.60 8.93 -30.91
C ARG A 787 3.86 10.35 -30.40
N PRO A 788 3.40 10.69 -29.18
CA PRO A 788 3.77 11.94 -28.53
C PRO A 788 5.29 12.11 -28.51
N MET A 789 5.80 13.26 -28.91
CA MET A 789 7.22 13.53 -29.04
C MET A 789 7.61 14.85 -28.36
N PRO A 790 8.86 15.01 -27.90
CA PRO A 790 9.38 16.29 -27.43
C PRO A 790 9.25 17.41 -28.47
N ALA A 791 9.14 18.66 -28.03
CA ALA A 791 8.95 19.82 -28.92
C ALA A 791 10.02 19.95 -30.01
N ASP A 792 11.27 19.62 -29.70
CA ASP A 792 12.43 19.71 -30.58
C ASP A 792 12.41 18.66 -31.71
N GLU A 793 11.66 17.56 -31.55
CA GLU A 793 11.49 16.54 -32.58
C GLU A 793 10.35 16.87 -33.57
N VAL A 794 9.38 17.70 -33.17
CA VAL A 794 8.14 17.94 -33.94
C VAL A 794 8.43 18.47 -35.35
N LEU A 795 9.23 19.53 -35.49
CA LEU A 795 9.45 20.17 -36.80
C LEU A 795 10.17 19.25 -37.79
N ALA A 796 11.11 18.42 -37.29
CA ALA A 796 11.81 17.44 -38.11
C ALA A 796 10.86 16.32 -38.56
N TRP A 797 9.97 15.87 -37.66
CA TRP A 797 8.94 14.89 -38.00
C TRP A 797 7.99 15.44 -39.09
N VAL A 798 7.48 16.67 -38.92
CA VAL A 798 6.58 17.30 -39.89
C VAL A 798 7.20 17.39 -41.29
N ALA A 799 8.49 17.73 -41.40
CA ALA A 799 9.18 17.83 -42.68
C ALA A 799 9.31 16.48 -43.42
N SER A 800 9.19 15.36 -42.73
CA SER A 800 9.30 14.00 -43.28
C SER A 800 7.97 13.24 -43.35
N PHE A 801 6.88 13.87 -42.91
CA PHE A 801 5.56 13.25 -42.92
C PHE A 801 4.99 13.20 -44.35
N ASP A 802 4.74 11.98 -44.83
CA ASP A 802 4.04 11.71 -46.10
C ASP A 802 2.69 11.02 -45.84
N THR A 803 1.72 11.29 -46.70
CA THR A 803 0.36 10.77 -46.55
C THR A 803 0.21 9.39 -47.17
N ALA A 804 -0.43 8.48 -46.44
CA ALA A 804 -0.67 7.13 -46.94
C ALA A 804 -1.64 7.11 -48.13
N ALA A 805 -1.32 6.34 -49.17
CA ALA A 805 -2.16 6.16 -50.35
C ALA A 805 -3.59 5.68 -50.02
N MET A 806 -3.76 4.92 -48.93
CA MET A 806 -5.07 4.45 -48.49
C MET A 806 -5.97 5.58 -47.96
N TRP A 807 -5.39 6.63 -47.36
CA TRP A 807 -6.16 7.81 -46.95
C TRP A 807 -6.60 8.64 -48.16
N GLN A 808 -5.73 8.76 -49.15
CA GLN A 808 -6.06 9.42 -50.42
C GLN A 808 -7.21 8.70 -51.15
N ALA A 809 -7.22 7.36 -51.12
CA ALA A 809 -8.31 6.56 -51.67
C ALA A 809 -9.62 6.72 -50.88
N ALA A 810 -9.57 6.72 -49.55
CA ALA A 810 -10.73 6.96 -48.70
C ALA A 810 -11.36 8.33 -48.92
N ALA A 811 -10.54 9.37 -49.13
CA ALA A 811 -11.01 10.73 -49.39
C ALA A 811 -11.83 10.87 -50.69
N GLN A 812 -11.62 9.99 -51.66
CA GLN A 812 -12.33 10.00 -52.95
C GLN A 812 -13.71 9.33 -52.88
N LEU A 813 -13.98 8.51 -51.87
CA LEU A 813 -15.29 7.89 -51.69
C LEU A 813 -16.20 8.77 -50.81
N PRO A 814 -17.52 8.79 -51.10
CA PRO A 814 -18.47 9.49 -50.24
C PRO A 814 -18.58 8.84 -48.85
N PRO A 815 -19.08 9.57 -47.84
CA PRO A 815 -19.31 8.99 -46.52
C PRO A 815 -20.36 7.86 -46.58
N ILE A 816 -20.20 6.83 -45.76
CA ILE A 816 -21.14 5.70 -45.61
C ILE A 816 -22.45 6.17 -44.94
N PHE A 817 -22.42 7.25 -44.14
CA PHE A 817 -23.57 7.66 -43.34
C PHE A 817 -24.55 8.60 -44.04
N SER A 818 -25.78 8.10 -44.22
CA SER A 818 -27.02 8.85 -44.00
C SER A 818 -27.90 8.02 -43.08
N LEU A 819 -27.99 8.42 -41.80
CA LEU A 819 -28.78 7.73 -40.76
C LEU A 819 -30.28 7.60 -41.11
N HIS A 820 -30.78 8.30 -42.13
CA HIS A 820 -32.17 8.25 -42.58
C HIS A 820 -32.39 8.04 -44.08
N GLY A 821 -31.39 7.57 -44.84
CA GLY A 821 -31.63 7.15 -46.22
C GLY A 821 -32.15 8.22 -47.19
N GLU A 822 -31.87 9.50 -46.98
CA GLU A 822 -32.18 10.57 -47.94
C GLU A 822 -30.96 11.03 -48.76
N PRO A 823 -31.14 11.52 -50.00
CA PRO A 823 -30.05 11.88 -50.89
C PRO A 823 -29.41 13.21 -50.47
N ALA A 824 -28.08 13.26 -50.53
CA ALA A 824 -27.33 14.50 -50.43
C ALA A 824 -27.64 15.42 -51.63
N GLY A 825 -28.43 16.45 -51.38
CA GLY A 825 -28.63 17.58 -52.29
C GLY A 825 -28.25 18.87 -51.57
N GLY A 826 -27.07 19.42 -51.88
CA GLY A 826 -26.75 20.78 -51.51
C GLY A 826 -27.59 21.76 -52.33
N THR A 827 -28.20 22.75 -51.68
CA THR A 827 -28.19 24.15 -52.13
C THR A 827 -28.74 25.03 -51.00
N ALA A 828 -27.99 26.08 -50.70
CA ALA A 828 -28.39 27.14 -49.80
C ALA A 828 -29.69 27.81 -50.27
N GLN A 829 -30.58 28.13 -49.33
CA GLN A 829 -31.40 29.35 -49.33
C GLN A 829 -32.06 29.55 -47.95
N MET A 830 -31.45 30.40 -47.13
CA MET A 830 -32.22 31.43 -46.40
C MET A 830 -32.39 32.62 -47.38
N PRO A 831 -33.46 33.45 -47.32
CA PRO A 831 -34.03 33.98 -46.07
C PRO A 831 -35.54 34.31 -46.06
N LEU A 832 -35.98 34.86 -44.91
CA LEU A 832 -37.08 35.79 -44.64
C LEU A 832 -38.44 35.28 -44.10
N PHE A 833 -38.74 35.83 -42.91
CA PHE A 833 -40.02 36.05 -42.24
C PHE A 833 -41.25 36.20 -43.15
N VAL A 834 -42.43 35.78 -42.66
CA VAL A 834 -43.57 36.66 -42.28
C VAL A 834 -44.73 35.81 -41.70
N GLN A 835 -45.27 36.34 -40.60
CA GLN A 835 -46.55 36.15 -39.89
C GLN A 835 -47.64 35.27 -40.54
N SER A 836 -48.17 34.32 -39.78
CA SER A 836 -49.49 34.36 -39.09
C SER A 836 -49.78 33.03 -38.40
#